data_AF-A0A196N3F7-F1
#
_entry.id   AF-A0A196N3F7-F1
#
_cell.length_a   1.000
_cell.length_b   1.000
_cell.length_c   1.000
_cell.angle_alpha   90.00
_cell.angle_beta   90.00
_cell.angle_gamma   90.00
#
_symmetry.space_group_name_H-M   'P 1'
#
loop_
_entity.id
_entity.type
_entity.pdbx_description
1 polymer ?
#
loop_
_entity_poly.entity_id
_entity_poly.type
_entity_poly.pdbx_seq_one_letter_code
_entity_poly.pdbx_strand_id
1 'polypeptide(L)'
;MYRSADPNAYAPQPSYIGLLLEAAEQAAQGIPPLWPLATSVAVNPFLGHTRRSLAQASAWLARSGGARGTMPRAWYRERIASSAIYESDLYAAWQAAPASERPHPFERFLLKLQNESGPPSVHPTVAETAAAASGTDWPSIVADQIGSWAGSHFDAGQALWSATQERNAYAGWRQEASLDRTPEIFGLAGFRAFVAAAPAAASDAIAVSAARLGLRAEAAGRYFERLLMSLGGWAQFARYHRWQAELEGAADDTLIDLLAVRLVWEAALWELGGNMLQSRWAEAAASYAAPARPDEDQCIDAILQHAAECAEQRRLAALLHAPAAASSEIAPIAQMAFCIDVRSEPIRAAIEREAPGIRTLGFAGFFGLGTAHRPHAARDSEARLPVLLRPGLTSDDGGDPHLEALDHANARGDRAWGRFKQAAVSSFAFVEAAGLTYAAKLLQGALGHAGKRKRASKPRFHPPLLQQDAVDMAERVLRAMSLTGAFAPLLILVGHGAAVTNNLHASALQCGACGGHAGDVNARLLAGLLNDPVVRRGLAARGIHLPTDTIAIGALHDTTSDQIQLFAGDAPVPAALLATIEHALARASVAAGIARAARLPRAGGAKQIAARGRDWAEVRPEWGLAGCSSFIAAPRGRTAGRALGGRAFLHDYDWRADADGSVLELILTAPVVVASWISLQYYGSSVAPAVFGSGNKLLHNAVGGIGVLEGNGGVLRGGLPWQSVHDGARLVHDPLRLTVIVEAPTEAVDDVLARHEDVRALFDHRWLHLLVIDERGRIAWRYADGLTWQRFEDG
;
A
#
# COMPACT_ATOMS: atom_id res chain seq x y z
N MET A 1 -52.15 -11.40 -9.02
CA MET A 1 -51.79 -12.60 -9.80
C MET A 1 -50.41 -13.02 -9.37
N TYR A 2 -50.31 -14.03 -8.52
CA TYR A 2 -49.04 -14.62 -8.10
C TYR A 2 -48.34 -15.21 -9.33
N ARG A 3 -47.18 -14.66 -9.71
CA ARG A 3 -46.29 -15.29 -10.69
C ARG A 3 -45.73 -16.56 -10.05
N SER A 4 -45.73 -17.63 -10.84
CA SER A 4 -45.29 -18.99 -10.50
C SER A 4 -43.95 -19.02 -9.75
N ALA A 5 -43.94 -19.66 -8.59
CA ALA A 5 -42.75 -19.96 -7.78
C ALA A 5 -42.00 -21.20 -8.31
N ASP A 6 -41.74 -21.26 -9.63
CA ASP A 6 -40.90 -22.31 -10.21
C ASP A 6 -39.49 -21.76 -10.47
N PRO A 7 -38.49 -22.08 -9.62
CA PRO A 7 -37.11 -21.64 -9.81
C PRO A 7 -36.50 -22.16 -11.12
N ASN A 8 -37.07 -23.20 -11.76
CA ASN A 8 -36.56 -23.74 -13.02
C ASN A 8 -36.99 -22.94 -14.26
N ALA A 9 -37.96 -22.02 -14.17
CA ALA A 9 -38.39 -21.23 -15.32
C ALA A 9 -37.33 -20.22 -15.83
N TYR A 10 -36.29 -19.97 -15.03
CA TYR A 10 -35.16 -19.08 -15.35
C TYR A 10 -33.81 -19.80 -15.45
N ALA A 11 -33.79 -21.13 -15.55
CA ALA A 11 -32.55 -21.89 -15.69
C ALA A 11 -31.80 -21.46 -16.97
N PRO A 12 -30.63 -20.79 -16.87
CA PRO A 12 -29.91 -20.33 -18.04
C PRO A 12 -29.25 -21.49 -18.79
N GLN A 13 -29.05 -21.33 -20.11
CA GLN A 13 -28.33 -22.31 -20.91
C GLN A 13 -26.88 -22.49 -20.38
N PRO A 14 -26.30 -23.71 -20.35
CA PRO A 14 -24.97 -23.95 -19.77
C PRO A 14 -23.85 -23.09 -20.37
N SER A 15 -23.90 -22.81 -21.68
CA SER A 15 -22.92 -21.94 -22.36
C SER A 15 -22.98 -20.49 -21.88
N TYR A 16 -24.18 -20.00 -21.52
CA TYR A 16 -24.38 -18.67 -20.97
C TYR A 16 -23.90 -18.57 -19.52
N ILE A 17 -24.08 -19.63 -18.72
CA ILE A 17 -23.55 -19.71 -17.35
C ILE A 17 -22.02 -19.59 -17.36
N GLY A 18 -21.34 -20.32 -18.24
CA GLY A 18 -19.87 -20.24 -18.36
C GLY A 18 -19.38 -18.82 -18.64
N LEU A 19 -20.02 -18.10 -19.56
CA LEU A 19 -19.67 -16.71 -19.88
C LEU A 19 -19.89 -15.74 -18.70
N LEU A 20 -20.93 -15.94 -17.89
CA LEU A 20 -21.17 -15.12 -16.71
C LEU A 20 -20.12 -15.36 -15.62
N LEU A 21 -19.70 -16.61 -15.42
CA LEU A 21 -18.65 -16.93 -14.45
C LEU A 21 -17.29 -16.38 -14.90
N GLU A 22 -16.99 -16.45 -16.20
CA GLU A 22 -15.78 -15.82 -16.75
C GLU A 22 -15.81 -14.29 -16.58
N ALA A 23 -16.97 -13.67 -16.76
CA ALA A 23 -17.16 -12.24 -16.49
C ALA A 23 -17.02 -11.89 -14.99
N ALA A 24 -17.45 -12.77 -14.08
CA ALA A 24 -17.26 -12.62 -12.64
C ALA A 24 -15.77 -12.68 -12.25
N GLU A 25 -15.02 -13.61 -12.86
CA GLU A 25 -13.57 -13.72 -12.68
C GLU A 25 -12.83 -12.48 -13.19
N GLN A 26 -13.20 -11.96 -14.37
CA GLN A 26 -12.63 -10.71 -14.90
C GLN A 26 -12.92 -9.51 -13.99
N ALA A 27 -14.15 -9.40 -13.47
CA ALA A 27 -14.52 -8.35 -12.53
C ALA A 27 -13.73 -8.46 -11.22
N ALA A 28 -13.52 -9.67 -10.72
CA ALA A 28 -12.73 -9.94 -9.51
C ALA A 28 -11.26 -9.50 -9.66
N GLN A 29 -10.66 -9.68 -10.84
CA GLN A 29 -9.31 -9.19 -11.15
C GLN A 29 -9.21 -7.66 -11.17
N GLY A 30 -10.33 -6.96 -11.38
CA GLY A 30 -10.41 -5.50 -11.31
C GLY A 30 -10.23 -4.93 -9.89
N ILE A 31 -10.49 -5.74 -8.86
CA ILE A 31 -10.46 -5.29 -7.47
C ILE A 31 -9.05 -5.44 -6.88
N PRO A 32 -8.46 -4.40 -6.28
CA PRO A 32 -7.18 -4.51 -5.59
C PRO A 32 -7.34 -5.17 -4.20
N PRO A 33 -6.37 -5.96 -3.72
CA PRO A 33 -6.38 -6.54 -2.37
C PRO A 33 -6.23 -5.48 -1.26
N LEU A 34 -6.83 -5.74 -0.09
CA LEU A 34 -6.68 -4.95 1.14
C LEU A 34 -6.15 -5.83 2.27
N TRP A 35 -4.97 -5.50 2.79
CA TRP A 35 -4.41 -6.17 3.95
C TRP A 35 -5.07 -5.71 5.26
N PRO A 36 -5.21 -6.61 6.27
CA PRO A 36 -5.74 -6.26 7.59
C PRO A 36 -4.93 -5.16 8.28
N LEU A 37 -5.54 -4.41 9.22
CA LEU A 37 -4.90 -3.31 9.97
C LEU A 37 -3.57 -3.70 10.62
N ALA A 38 -3.44 -4.94 11.10
CA ALA A 38 -2.24 -5.45 11.77
C ALA A 38 -1.01 -5.59 10.84
N THR A 39 -1.25 -5.79 9.55
CA THR A 39 -0.23 -6.00 8.51
C THR A 39 -0.50 -5.10 7.29
N SER A 40 -1.10 -3.93 7.53
CA SER A 40 -1.54 -3.02 6.49
C SER A 40 -0.33 -2.48 5.71
N VAL A 41 -0.39 -2.62 4.39
CA VAL A 41 0.57 -2.07 3.44
C VAL A 41 -0.17 -1.25 2.39
N ALA A 42 0.54 -0.31 1.77
CA ALA A 42 0.01 0.44 0.64
C ALA A 42 -0.07 -0.46 -0.61
N VAL A 43 -1.20 -0.40 -1.32
CA VAL A 43 -1.48 -1.22 -2.49
C VAL A 43 -1.86 -0.31 -3.65
N ASN A 44 -1.45 -0.63 -4.87
CA ASN A 44 -1.91 0.10 -6.05
C ASN A 44 -3.43 -0.04 -6.21
N PRO A 45 -4.25 1.02 -6.03
CA PRO A 45 -5.70 0.90 -6.18
C PRO A 45 -6.12 0.71 -7.65
N PHE A 46 -5.20 0.90 -8.59
CA PHE A 46 -5.38 0.73 -10.03
C PHE A 46 -4.82 -0.60 -10.55
N LEU A 47 -4.53 -1.58 -9.68
CA LEU A 47 -3.87 -2.84 -10.05
C LEU A 47 -4.58 -3.56 -11.21
N GLY A 48 -5.91 -3.63 -11.21
CA GLY A 48 -6.71 -4.22 -12.29
C GLY A 48 -6.80 -3.38 -13.57
N HIS A 49 -6.14 -2.22 -13.61
CA HIS A 49 -6.17 -1.25 -14.71
C HIS A 49 -4.80 -0.91 -15.27
N THR A 50 -3.72 -1.59 -14.84
CA THR A 50 -2.35 -1.31 -15.27
C THR A 50 -2.13 -1.44 -16.78
N ARG A 51 -2.94 -2.27 -17.47
CA ARG A 51 -2.95 -2.44 -18.94
C ARG A 51 -3.78 -1.39 -19.70
N ARG A 52 -4.28 -0.36 -19.02
CA ARG A 52 -5.04 0.75 -19.59
C ARG A 52 -4.26 2.04 -19.42
N SER A 53 -4.38 2.95 -20.38
CA SER A 53 -3.92 4.33 -20.20
C SER A 53 -4.68 5.00 -19.05
N LEU A 54 -4.14 6.09 -18.51
CA LEU A 54 -4.82 6.85 -17.46
C LEU A 54 -6.19 7.39 -17.91
N ALA A 55 -6.34 7.80 -19.17
CA ALA A 55 -7.62 8.25 -19.72
C ALA A 55 -8.63 7.08 -19.74
N GLN A 56 -8.23 5.92 -20.24
CA GLN A 56 -9.07 4.72 -20.28
C GLN A 56 -9.46 4.22 -18.88
N ALA A 57 -8.51 4.21 -17.94
CA ALA A 57 -8.77 3.84 -16.55
C ALA A 57 -9.70 4.86 -15.86
N SER A 58 -9.51 6.17 -16.12
CA SER A 58 -10.41 7.22 -15.61
C SER A 58 -11.84 7.03 -16.13
N ALA A 59 -11.99 6.70 -17.41
CA ALA A 59 -13.28 6.39 -18.00
C ALA A 59 -13.94 5.19 -17.33
N TRP A 60 -13.17 4.13 -17.10
CA TRP A 60 -13.62 2.93 -16.43
C TRP A 60 -14.10 3.22 -15.00
N LEU A 61 -13.24 3.85 -14.19
CA LEU A 61 -13.51 4.20 -12.80
C LEU A 61 -14.65 5.19 -12.61
N ALA A 62 -14.85 6.12 -13.55
CA ALA A 62 -15.98 7.03 -13.51
C ALA A 62 -17.31 6.25 -13.54
N ARG A 63 -17.41 5.23 -14.40
CA ARG A 63 -18.62 4.41 -14.56
C ARG A 63 -18.79 3.36 -13.46
N SER A 64 -17.71 2.74 -12.99
CA SER A 64 -17.77 1.66 -12.00
C SER A 64 -17.75 2.16 -10.55
N GLY A 65 -17.12 3.29 -10.26
CA GLY A 65 -16.95 3.80 -8.90
C GLY A 65 -17.38 5.25 -8.67
N GLY A 66 -17.79 5.98 -9.73
CA GLY A 66 -18.01 7.42 -9.62
C GLY A 66 -16.73 8.18 -9.25
N ALA A 67 -15.56 7.64 -9.58
CA ALA A 67 -14.26 8.20 -9.21
C ALA A 67 -13.60 8.94 -10.37
N ARG A 68 -12.83 9.98 -10.05
CA ARG A 68 -11.89 10.61 -10.99
C ARG A 68 -10.54 9.89 -10.92
N GLY A 69 -9.86 9.79 -12.05
CA GLY A 69 -8.47 9.30 -12.10
C GLY A 69 -7.42 10.39 -11.94
N THR A 70 -7.82 11.67 -11.83
CA THR A 70 -6.96 12.85 -11.85
C THR A 70 -7.47 13.94 -10.90
N MET A 71 -6.64 14.93 -10.61
CA MET A 71 -7.06 16.11 -9.85
C MET A 71 -8.01 17.00 -10.67
N PRO A 72 -8.88 17.81 -10.01
CA PRO A 72 -9.65 18.86 -10.71
C PRO A 72 -8.75 19.84 -11.45
N ARG A 73 -9.24 20.44 -12.55
CA ARG A 73 -8.41 21.30 -13.41
C ARG A 73 -7.86 22.53 -12.68
N ALA A 74 -8.58 23.02 -11.67
CA ALA A 74 -8.12 24.07 -10.78
C ALA A 74 -6.74 23.80 -10.16
N TRP A 75 -6.44 22.55 -9.80
CA TRP A 75 -5.16 22.17 -9.21
C TRP A 75 -4.00 22.32 -10.21
N TYR A 76 -4.21 21.97 -11.48
CA TYR A 76 -3.21 22.16 -12.53
C TYR A 76 -3.07 23.65 -12.88
N ARG A 77 -4.17 24.41 -12.95
CA ARG A 77 -4.13 25.86 -13.20
C ARG A 77 -3.35 26.61 -12.12
N GLU A 78 -3.50 26.24 -10.85
CA GLU A 78 -2.71 26.81 -9.75
C GLU A 78 -1.20 26.58 -9.95
N ARG A 79 -0.82 25.39 -10.43
CA ARG A 79 0.58 25.04 -10.72
C ARG A 79 1.13 25.74 -11.95
N ILE A 80 0.30 25.98 -12.96
CA ILE A 80 0.67 26.80 -14.11
C ILE A 80 0.87 28.26 -13.64
N ALA A 81 -0.08 28.81 -12.87
CA ALA A 81 -0.01 30.18 -12.36
C ALA A 81 1.19 30.43 -11.44
N SER A 82 1.58 29.43 -10.64
CA SER A 82 2.75 29.48 -9.78
C SER A 82 4.07 29.12 -10.49
N SER A 83 4.07 28.96 -11.81
CA SER A 83 5.27 28.60 -12.59
C SER A 83 5.89 27.26 -12.14
N ALA A 84 5.08 26.35 -11.60
CA ALA A 84 5.47 24.98 -11.32
C ALA A 84 5.31 24.08 -12.55
N ILE A 85 4.36 24.39 -13.45
CA ILE A 85 4.18 23.75 -14.76
C ILE A 85 4.37 24.81 -15.84
N TYR A 86 5.21 24.53 -16.83
CA TYR A 86 5.48 25.41 -17.99
C TYR A 86 4.74 24.93 -19.24
N GLU A 87 4.63 25.81 -20.23
CA GLU A 87 4.04 25.47 -21.52
C GLU A 87 4.81 24.34 -22.23
N SER A 88 6.13 24.26 -22.06
CA SER A 88 6.94 23.15 -22.57
C SER A 88 6.57 21.80 -21.95
N ASP A 89 6.17 21.76 -20.68
CA ASP A 89 5.68 20.53 -20.04
C ASP A 89 4.33 20.10 -20.62
N LEU A 90 3.44 21.08 -20.83
CA LEU A 90 2.14 20.86 -21.47
C LEU A 90 2.31 20.33 -22.89
N TYR A 91 3.22 20.93 -23.66
CA TYR A 91 3.51 20.52 -25.03
C TYR A 91 4.11 19.12 -25.09
N ALA A 92 5.11 18.82 -24.24
CA ALA A 92 5.72 17.50 -24.16
C ALA A 92 4.68 16.42 -23.80
N ALA A 93 3.81 16.69 -22.83
CA ALA A 93 2.74 15.77 -22.45
C ALA A 93 1.69 15.58 -23.56
N TRP A 94 1.29 16.65 -24.25
CA TRP A 94 0.36 16.62 -25.37
C TRP A 94 0.92 15.84 -26.57
N GLN A 95 2.20 16.04 -26.89
CA GLN A 95 2.87 15.35 -27.97
C GLN A 95 3.00 13.85 -27.69
N ALA A 96 3.32 13.49 -26.44
CA ALA A 96 3.42 12.11 -26.01
C ALA A 96 2.06 11.38 -25.95
N ALA A 97 0.93 12.10 -25.94
CA ALA A 97 -0.39 11.46 -25.89
C ALA A 97 -0.71 10.70 -27.20
N PRO A 98 -1.24 9.47 -27.12
CA PRO A 98 -1.71 8.73 -28.29
C PRO A 98 -2.67 9.56 -29.12
N ALA A 99 -2.62 9.44 -30.45
CA ALA A 99 -3.48 10.24 -31.33
C ALA A 99 -4.98 10.05 -31.04
N SER A 100 -5.39 8.85 -30.61
CA SER A 100 -6.77 8.56 -30.20
C SER A 100 -7.20 9.22 -28.88
N GLU A 101 -6.25 9.66 -28.06
CA GLU A 101 -6.46 10.31 -26.76
C GLU A 101 -6.06 11.80 -26.80
N ARG A 102 -5.90 12.35 -28.01
CA ARG A 102 -5.53 13.74 -28.25
C ARG A 102 -6.66 14.45 -29.00
N PRO A 103 -7.73 14.87 -28.30
CA PRO A 103 -8.97 15.31 -28.94
C PRO A 103 -8.83 16.62 -29.71
N HIS A 104 -7.82 17.45 -29.41
CA HIS A 104 -7.63 18.78 -29.98
C HIS A 104 -6.17 19.08 -30.34
N PRO A 105 -5.94 19.98 -31.32
CA PRO A 105 -4.66 20.67 -31.47
C PRO A 105 -4.22 21.38 -30.18
N PHE A 106 -2.92 21.65 -30.05
CA PHE A 106 -2.34 22.16 -28.80
C PHE A 106 -2.97 23.50 -28.35
N GLU A 107 -3.20 24.43 -29.27
CA GLU A 107 -3.79 25.75 -28.97
C GLU A 107 -5.20 25.62 -28.40
N ARG A 108 -6.00 24.70 -28.96
CA ARG A 108 -7.37 24.44 -28.48
C ARG A 108 -7.37 23.64 -27.18
N PHE A 109 -6.38 22.78 -26.95
CA PHE A 109 -6.16 22.13 -25.66
C PHE A 109 -5.91 23.18 -24.55
N LEU A 110 -5.07 24.19 -24.79
CA LEU A 110 -4.82 25.29 -23.85
C LEU A 110 -6.09 26.09 -23.51
N LEU A 111 -6.99 26.28 -24.48
CA LEU A 111 -8.28 26.94 -24.21
C LEU A 111 -9.20 26.07 -23.34
N LYS A 112 -9.20 24.74 -23.56
CA LYS A 112 -10.08 23.82 -22.83
C LYS A 112 -9.67 23.62 -21.36
N LEU A 113 -8.38 23.76 -21.03
CA LEU A 113 -7.86 23.79 -19.65
C LEU A 113 -8.64 24.75 -18.72
N GLN A 114 -9.15 25.86 -19.26
CA GLN A 114 -9.86 26.88 -18.48
C GLN A 114 -11.23 26.43 -18.00
N ASN A 115 -11.82 25.41 -18.61
CA ASN A 115 -13.15 24.90 -18.26
C ASN A 115 -13.00 23.71 -17.32
N GLU A 116 -13.72 23.69 -16.19
CA GLU A 116 -13.77 22.50 -15.33
C GLU A 116 -14.50 21.34 -16.02
N SER A 117 -14.05 20.11 -15.75
CA SER A 117 -14.75 18.90 -16.18
C SER A 117 -15.92 18.58 -15.25
N GLY A 118 -17.03 18.11 -15.83
CA GLY A 118 -18.22 17.70 -15.08
C GLY A 118 -17.91 16.58 -14.07
N PRO A 119 -18.78 16.36 -13.07
CA PRO A 119 -18.62 15.24 -12.15
C PRO A 119 -18.66 13.90 -12.91
N PRO A 120 -17.93 12.87 -12.44
CA PRO A 120 -17.94 11.56 -13.07
C PRO A 120 -19.36 10.98 -13.10
N SER A 121 -19.73 10.35 -14.21
CA SER A 121 -21.03 9.69 -14.38
C SER A 121 -20.91 8.21 -14.03
N VAL A 122 -21.40 7.84 -12.84
CA VAL A 122 -21.47 6.46 -12.39
C VAL A 122 -22.65 5.74 -13.04
N HIS A 123 -22.44 4.48 -13.44
CA HIS A 123 -23.54 3.67 -13.91
C HIS A 123 -24.42 3.23 -12.72
N PRO A 124 -25.75 3.37 -12.83
CA PRO A 124 -26.65 3.02 -11.74
C PRO A 124 -26.72 1.51 -11.54
N THR A 125 -26.84 1.11 -10.28
CA THR A 125 -27.22 -0.24 -9.84
C THR A 125 -28.74 -0.36 -9.72
N VAL A 126 -29.25 -1.58 -9.58
CA VAL A 126 -30.67 -1.82 -9.26
C VAL A 126 -31.01 -1.20 -7.91
N ALA A 127 -30.14 -1.31 -6.90
CA ALA A 127 -30.35 -0.65 -5.61
C ALA A 127 -30.50 0.88 -5.72
N GLU A 128 -29.65 1.55 -6.50
CA GLU A 128 -29.77 3.00 -6.73
C GLU A 128 -31.04 3.34 -7.52
N THR A 129 -31.39 2.51 -8.50
CA THR A 129 -32.61 2.69 -9.28
C THR A 129 -33.87 2.49 -8.41
N ALA A 130 -33.84 1.52 -7.50
CA ALA A 130 -34.91 1.23 -6.55
C ALA A 130 -35.03 2.37 -5.53
N ALA A 131 -33.91 2.96 -5.08
CA ALA A 131 -33.95 4.12 -4.20
C ALA A 131 -34.61 5.32 -4.89
N ALA A 132 -34.23 5.60 -6.13
CA ALA A 132 -34.86 6.65 -6.93
C ALA A 132 -36.35 6.40 -7.22
N ALA A 133 -36.82 5.15 -7.17
CA ALA A 133 -38.21 4.78 -7.43
C ALA A 133 -39.09 4.74 -6.16
N SER A 134 -38.52 4.33 -5.02
CA SER A 134 -39.25 4.11 -3.76
C SER A 134 -39.04 5.20 -2.71
N GLY A 135 -37.96 5.99 -2.82
CA GLY A 135 -37.56 6.96 -1.80
C GLY A 135 -36.80 6.36 -0.60
N THR A 136 -36.73 5.02 -0.50
CA THR A 136 -35.93 4.31 0.49
C THR A 136 -34.47 4.27 0.07
N ASP A 137 -33.53 4.56 0.97
CA ASP A 137 -32.09 4.49 0.69
C ASP A 137 -31.57 3.04 0.65
N TRP A 138 -32.00 2.31 -0.39
CA TRP A 138 -31.60 0.92 -0.62
C TRP A 138 -30.08 0.72 -0.70
N PRO A 139 -29.29 1.58 -1.36
CA PRO A 139 -27.83 1.45 -1.37
C PRO A 139 -27.23 1.37 0.04
N SER A 140 -27.61 2.28 0.94
CA SER A 140 -27.11 2.28 2.32
C SER A 140 -27.58 1.07 3.11
N ILE A 141 -28.87 0.69 2.99
CA ILE A 141 -29.40 -0.50 3.66
C ILE A 141 -28.65 -1.77 3.21
N VAL A 142 -28.43 -1.95 1.91
CA VAL A 142 -27.70 -3.10 1.37
C VAL A 142 -26.26 -3.11 1.89
N ALA A 143 -25.58 -1.95 1.87
CA ALA A 143 -24.20 -1.83 2.36
C ALA A 143 -24.09 -2.15 3.86
N ASP A 144 -25.02 -1.65 4.68
CA ASP A 144 -25.03 -1.88 6.13
C ASP A 144 -25.34 -3.34 6.47
N GLN A 145 -26.29 -3.98 5.78
CA GLN A 145 -26.61 -5.39 6.03
C GLN A 145 -25.46 -6.31 5.63
N ILE A 146 -24.86 -6.09 4.45
CA ILE A 146 -23.70 -6.88 4.02
C ILE A 146 -22.51 -6.60 4.94
N GLY A 147 -22.26 -5.33 5.31
CA GLY A 147 -21.14 -4.94 6.16
C GLY A 147 -21.24 -5.46 7.59
N SER A 148 -22.44 -5.46 8.18
CA SER A 148 -22.69 -6.03 9.50
C SER A 148 -22.40 -7.53 9.51
N TRP A 149 -22.92 -8.26 8.54
CA TRP A 149 -22.65 -9.69 8.38
C TRP A 149 -21.15 -9.95 8.14
N ALA A 150 -20.54 -9.23 7.20
CA ALA A 150 -19.13 -9.42 6.83
C ALA A 150 -18.18 -9.13 8.00
N GLY A 151 -18.46 -8.09 8.79
CA GLY A 151 -17.68 -7.77 9.99
C GLY A 151 -17.74 -8.85 11.07
N SER A 152 -18.84 -9.58 11.16
CA SER A 152 -19.00 -10.74 12.04
C SER A 152 -18.32 -12.00 11.46
N HIS A 153 -18.50 -12.24 10.15
CA HIS A 153 -17.98 -13.41 9.45
C HIS A 153 -16.44 -13.42 9.38
N PHE A 154 -15.84 -12.26 9.07
CA PHE A 154 -14.40 -12.11 8.91
C PHE A 154 -13.66 -11.70 10.20
N ASP A 155 -14.34 -11.59 11.35
CA ASP A 155 -13.74 -11.09 12.59
C ASP A 155 -12.43 -11.82 12.94
N ALA A 156 -11.32 -11.06 12.97
CA ALA A 156 -9.99 -11.56 13.31
C ALA A 156 -9.71 -11.49 14.83
N GLY A 157 -10.73 -11.76 15.66
CA GLY A 157 -10.62 -11.82 17.12
C GLY A 157 -10.85 -10.48 17.83
N GLN A 158 -11.56 -9.55 17.20
CA GLN A 158 -12.02 -8.32 17.87
C GLN A 158 -13.31 -8.58 18.67
N ALA A 159 -14.20 -9.43 18.18
CA ALA A 159 -15.44 -9.77 18.85
C ALA A 159 -15.22 -10.69 20.07
N LEU A 160 -16.03 -10.51 21.12
CA LEU A 160 -16.04 -11.40 22.29
C LEU A 160 -16.68 -12.76 21.99
N TRP A 161 -17.58 -12.79 20.99
CA TRP A 161 -18.29 -13.97 20.52
C TRP A 161 -18.04 -14.12 19.03
N SER A 162 -17.65 -15.32 18.62
CA SER A 162 -17.41 -15.63 17.22
C SER A 162 -18.71 -16.03 16.53
N ALA A 163 -18.89 -15.59 15.28
CA ALA A 163 -19.95 -16.09 14.42
C ALA A 163 -19.79 -17.60 14.17
N THR A 164 -20.90 -18.27 13.87
CA THR A 164 -20.84 -19.66 13.43
C THR A 164 -20.31 -19.70 12.00
N GLN A 165 -19.25 -20.46 11.77
CA GLN A 165 -18.62 -20.55 10.45
C GLN A 165 -19.33 -21.61 9.62
N GLU A 166 -19.98 -21.17 8.54
CA GLU A 166 -20.54 -22.05 7.52
C GLU A 166 -19.45 -22.45 6.50
N ARG A 167 -19.79 -23.33 5.55
CA ARG A 167 -18.82 -23.88 4.58
C ARG A 167 -18.10 -22.80 3.75
N ASN A 168 -18.80 -21.72 3.40
CA ASN A 168 -18.26 -20.59 2.64
C ASN A 168 -19.05 -19.31 2.93
N ALA A 169 -18.57 -18.18 2.39
CA ALA A 169 -19.09 -16.86 2.72
C ALA A 169 -20.54 -16.70 2.22
N TYR A 170 -20.85 -17.18 1.02
CA TYR A 170 -22.21 -17.11 0.46
C TYR A 170 -23.23 -17.92 1.28
N ALA A 171 -22.87 -19.14 1.69
CA ALA A 171 -23.74 -20.00 2.49
C ALA A 171 -24.02 -19.39 3.88
N GLY A 172 -22.98 -18.83 4.52
CA GLY A 172 -23.10 -18.12 5.79
C GLY A 172 -24.04 -16.92 5.69
N TRP A 173 -23.86 -16.08 4.67
CA TRP A 173 -24.75 -14.96 4.42
C TRP A 173 -26.19 -15.40 4.16
N ARG A 174 -26.39 -16.41 3.28
CA ARG A 174 -27.74 -16.89 2.90
C ARG A 174 -28.53 -17.36 4.11
N GLN A 175 -27.89 -18.08 5.03
CA GLN A 175 -28.51 -18.56 6.26
C GLN A 175 -29.01 -17.39 7.12
N GLU A 176 -28.18 -16.40 7.39
CA GLU A 176 -28.53 -15.24 8.22
C GLU A 176 -29.58 -14.34 7.54
N ALA A 177 -29.37 -14.02 6.25
CA ALA A 177 -30.28 -13.17 5.48
C ALA A 177 -31.67 -13.79 5.27
N SER A 178 -31.81 -15.12 5.35
CA SER A 178 -33.13 -15.79 5.34
C SER A 178 -33.92 -15.60 6.65
N LEU A 179 -33.26 -15.12 7.71
CA LEU A 179 -33.87 -14.88 9.03
C LEU A 179 -34.03 -13.38 9.32
N ASP A 180 -33.14 -12.55 8.79
CA ASP A 180 -33.11 -11.10 9.01
C ASP A 180 -34.37 -10.39 8.50
N ARG A 181 -35.08 -9.74 9.41
CA ARG A 181 -36.32 -9.01 9.12
C ARG A 181 -36.09 -7.58 8.64
N THR A 182 -34.88 -7.06 8.76
CA THR A 182 -34.55 -5.67 8.45
C THR A 182 -35.03 -5.25 7.05
N PRO A 183 -34.81 -6.03 5.98
CA PRO A 183 -35.21 -5.62 4.62
C PRO A 183 -36.74 -5.53 4.47
N GLU A 184 -37.47 -6.46 5.12
CA GLU A 184 -38.93 -6.45 5.14
C GLU A 184 -39.49 -5.27 5.95
N ILE A 185 -38.82 -4.88 7.04
CA ILE A 185 -39.17 -3.67 7.83
C ILE A 185 -39.02 -2.41 6.99
N PHE A 186 -37.99 -2.32 6.14
CA PHE A 186 -37.78 -1.20 5.22
C PHE A 186 -38.63 -1.27 3.93
N GLY A 187 -39.53 -2.26 3.82
CA GLY A 187 -40.56 -2.32 2.78
C GLY A 187 -40.30 -3.34 1.66
N LEU A 188 -39.23 -4.13 1.71
CA LEU A 188 -38.97 -5.21 0.74
C LEU A 188 -39.66 -6.51 1.16
N ALA A 189 -40.99 -6.50 1.16
CA ALA A 189 -41.80 -7.63 1.59
C ALA A 189 -41.48 -8.91 0.78
N GLY A 190 -41.20 -10.02 1.47
CA GLY A 190 -40.86 -11.30 0.85
C GLY A 190 -39.36 -11.55 0.66
N PHE A 191 -38.49 -10.62 1.05
CA PHE A 191 -37.03 -10.75 0.91
C PHE A 191 -36.49 -12.05 1.52
N ARG A 192 -36.87 -12.41 2.74
CA ARG A 192 -36.33 -13.60 3.41
C ARG A 192 -36.72 -14.88 2.68
N ALA A 193 -37.96 -14.96 2.20
CA ALA A 193 -38.45 -16.08 1.40
C ALA A 193 -37.72 -16.17 0.05
N PHE A 194 -37.41 -15.02 -0.56
CA PHE A 194 -36.61 -14.94 -1.77
C PHE A 194 -35.19 -15.50 -1.55
N VAL A 195 -34.51 -15.07 -0.48
CA VAL A 195 -33.16 -15.55 -0.14
C VAL A 195 -33.17 -17.03 0.22
N ALA A 196 -34.18 -17.51 0.95
CA ALA A 196 -34.33 -18.93 1.28
C ALA A 196 -34.51 -19.82 0.05
N ALA A 197 -35.14 -19.29 -1.01
CA ALA A 197 -35.34 -19.97 -2.29
C ALA A 197 -34.19 -19.79 -3.28
N ALA A 198 -33.16 -18.98 -2.95
CA ALA A 198 -32.00 -18.80 -3.81
C ALA A 198 -31.16 -20.09 -3.90
N PRO A 199 -30.45 -20.33 -5.02
CA PRO A 199 -29.60 -21.50 -5.19
C PRO A 199 -28.60 -21.68 -4.04
N ALA A 200 -28.24 -22.92 -3.73
CA ALA A 200 -27.32 -23.19 -2.63
C ALA A 200 -25.86 -22.83 -2.95
N ALA A 201 -25.46 -22.92 -4.22
CA ALA A 201 -24.13 -22.60 -4.71
C ALA A 201 -24.05 -21.15 -5.22
N ALA A 202 -22.94 -20.46 -4.93
CA ALA A 202 -22.71 -19.08 -5.32
C ALA A 202 -22.70 -18.90 -6.85
N SER A 203 -22.08 -19.81 -7.59
CA SER A 203 -22.06 -19.80 -9.06
C SER A 203 -23.45 -19.83 -9.67
N ASP A 204 -24.32 -20.70 -9.17
CA ASP A 204 -25.71 -20.80 -9.62
C ASP A 204 -26.51 -19.55 -9.22
N ALA A 205 -26.26 -19.01 -8.03
CA ALA A 205 -26.90 -17.79 -7.56
C ALA A 205 -26.52 -16.58 -8.44
N ILE A 206 -25.26 -16.46 -8.86
CA ILE A 206 -24.80 -15.45 -9.83
C ILE A 206 -25.55 -15.61 -11.15
N ALA A 207 -25.57 -16.82 -11.69
CA ALA A 207 -26.17 -17.10 -13.00
C ALA A 207 -27.68 -16.82 -13.01
N VAL A 208 -28.41 -17.32 -11.99
CA VAL A 208 -29.86 -17.10 -11.85
C VAL A 208 -30.17 -15.62 -11.61
N SER A 209 -29.41 -14.93 -10.77
CA SER A 209 -29.62 -13.50 -10.50
C SER A 209 -29.37 -12.66 -11.75
N ALA A 210 -28.27 -12.90 -12.46
CA ALA A 210 -27.95 -12.19 -13.70
C ALA A 210 -29.00 -12.43 -14.79
N ALA A 211 -29.53 -13.65 -14.91
CA ALA A 211 -30.61 -13.99 -15.82
C ALA A 211 -31.91 -13.24 -15.47
N ARG A 212 -32.29 -13.18 -14.18
CA ARG A 212 -33.47 -12.42 -13.71
C ARG A 212 -33.36 -10.92 -14.02
N LEU A 213 -32.15 -10.38 -13.92
CA LEU A 213 -31.85 -8.98 -14.24
C LEU A 213 -31.78 -8.71 -15.76
N GLY A 214 -31.86 -9.74 -16.61
CA GLY A 214 -31.78 -9.58 -18.07
C GLY A 214 -30.41 -9.08 -18.55
N LEU A 215 -29.35 -9.33 -17.78
CA LEU A 215 -27.99 -8.97 -18.18
C LEU A 215 -27.57 -9.77 -19.40
N ARG A 216 -26.73 -9.19 -20.25
CA ARG A 216 -26.01 -9.91 -21.30
C ARG A 216 -24.58 -10.15 -20.86
N ALA A 217 -23.91 -11.16 -21.43
CA ALA A 217 -22.53 -11.50 -21.07
C ALA A 217 -21.58 -10.29 -21.23
N GLU A 218 -21.76 -9.49 -22.28
CA GLU A 218 -20.94 -8.30 -22.58
C GLU A 218 -21.16 -7.15 -21.58
N ALA A 219 -22.30 -7.14 -20.90
CA ALA A 219 -22.64 -6.16 -19.86
C ALA A 219 -22.29 -6.67 -18.45
N ALA A 220 -22.30 -8.00 -18.26
CA ALA A 220 -22.15 -8.64 -16.97
C ALA A 220 -20.84 -8.26 -16.28
N GLY A 221 -19.69 -8.34 -16.97
CA GLY A 221 -18.39 -8.04 -16.35
C GLY A 221 -18.32 -6.62 -15.76
N ARG A 222 -18.78 -5.61 -16.52
CA ARG A 222 -18.81 -4.21 -16.04
C ARG A 222 -19.78 -4.00 -14.89
N TYR A 223 -20.93 -4.65 -14.93
CA TYR A 223 -21.90 -4.57 -13.85
C TYR A 223 -21.40 -5.28 -12.59
N PHE A 224 -20.79 -6.45 -12.72
CA PHE A 224 -20.21 -7.19 -11.59
C PHE A 224 -19.08 -6.39 -10.93
N GLU A 225 -18.22 -5.74 -11.72
CA GLU A 225 -17.19 -4.87 -11.15
C GLU A 225 -17.79 -3.66 -10.43
N ARG A 226 -18.82 -3.02 -11.01
CA ARG A 226 -19.58 -1.95 -10.36
C ARG A 226 -20.18 -2.38 -9.01
N LEU A 227 -20.69 -3.60 -8.93
CA LEU A 227 -21.21 -4.19 -7.70
C LEU A 227 -20.10 -4.46 -6.68
N LEU A 228 -18.97 -5.04 -7.10
CA LEU A 228 -17.82 -5.27 -6.23
C LEU A 228 -17.23 -3.96 -5.70
N MET A 229 -17.12 -2.94 -6.54
CA MET A 229 -16.70 -1.60 -6.11
C MET A 229 -17.67 -0.99 -5.08
N SER A 230 -18.97 -1.28 -5.19
CA SER A 230 -19.96 -0.81 -4.20
C SER A 230 -19.82 -1.46 -2.83
N LEU A 231 -19.15 -2.62 -2.74
CA LEU A 231 -18.84 -3.28 -1.46
C LEU A 231 -17.61 -2.66 -0.76
N GLY A 232 -16.88 -1.77 -1.43
CA GLY A 232 -15.71 -1.08 -0.89
C GLY A 232 -14.64 -2.07 -0.37
N GLY A 233 -14.13 -1.81 0.82
CA GLY A 233 -13.07 -2.60 1.45
C GLY A 233 -13.43 -4.07 1.67
N TRP A 234 -14.70 -4.46 1.70
CA TRP A 234 -15.09 -5.86 1.84
C TRP A 234 -14.69 -6.69 0.63
N ALA A 235 -14.91 -6.18 -0.58
CA ALA A 235 -14.45 -6.82 -1.80
C ALA A 235 -12.92 -6.86 -1.86
N GLN A 236 -12.25 -5.79 -1.43
CA GLN A 236 -10.77 -5.75 -1.38
C GLN A 236 -10.21 -6.75 -0.37
N PHE A 237 -10.86 -6.93 0.78
CA PHE A 237 -10.43 -7.90 1.78
C PHE A 237 -10.65 -9.35 1.31
N ALA A 238 -11.76 -9.64 0.64
CA ALA A 238 -11.95 -10.92 -0.03
C ALA A 238 -10.91 -11.15 -1.14
N ARG A 239 -10.52 -10.11 -1.90
CA ARG A 239 -9.41 -10.18 -2.85
C ARG A 239 -8.08 -10.51 -2.16
N TYR A 240 -7.85 -10.02 -0.94
CA TYR A 240 -6.67 -10.35 -0.15
C TYR A 240 -6.61 -11.85 0.19
N HIS A 241 -7.72 -12.47 0.61
CA HIS A 241 -7.76 -13.93 0.84
C HIS A 241 -7.38 -14.71 -0.41
N ARG A 242 -7.96 -14.35 -1.56
CA ARG A 242 -7.59 -14.91 -2.85
C ARG A 242 -6.14 -14.65 -3.23
N TRP A 243 -5.61 -13.46 -2.95
CA TRP A 243 -4.21 -13.16 -3.18
C TRP A 243 -3.31 -14.11 -2.38
N GLN A 244 -3.58 -14.30 -1.09
CA GLN A 244 -2.82 -15.21 -0.21
C GLN A 244 -2.95 -16.68 -0.62
N ALA A 245 -4.09 -17.10 -1.18
CA ALA A 245 -4.24 -18.44 -1.75
C ALA A 245 -3.43 -18.60 -3.04
N GLU A 246 -3.46 -17.61 -3.95
CA GLU A 246 -2.71 -17.58 -5.23
C GLU A 246 -1.19 -17.61 -5.00
N LEU A 247 -0.67 -16.59 -4.29
CA LEU A 247 -0.12 -16.85 -2.97
C LEU A 247 0.63 -18.15 -2.81
N GLU A 248 -0.06 -19.12 -2.22
CA GLU A 248 0.30 -20.46 -1.79
C GLU A 248 0.11 -21.56 -2.86
N GLY A 249 -0.45 -21.23 -4.02
CA GLY A 249 -0.81 -22.18 -5.09
C GLY A 249 -2.16 -22.85 -4.85
N ALA A 250 -3.00 -22.24 -4.03
CA ALA A 250 -4.38 -22.61 -3.74
C ALA A 250 -5.35 -21.65 -4.44
N ALA A 251 -6.65 -21.97 -4.35
CA ALA A 251 -7.74 -21.11 -4.83
C ALA A 251 -8.62 -20.67 -3.65
N ASP A 252 -9.27 -19.51 -3.78
CA ASP A 252 -10.21 -18.97 -2.80
C ASP A 252 -11.33 -18.23 -3.53
N ASP A 253 -12.57 -18.61 -3.22
CA ASP A 253 -13.77 -18.13 -3.88
C ASP A 253 -14.48 -17.01 -3.11
N THR A 254 -13.91 -16.50 -2.01
CA THR A 254 -14.58 -15.54 -1.10
C THR A 254 -15.07 -14.30 -1.84
N LEU A 255 -14.31 -13.81 -2.81
CA LEU A 255 -14.70 -12.64 -3.61
C LEU A 255 -15.89 -12.93 -4.54
N ILE A 256 -15.94 -14.13 -5.11
CA ILE A 256 -17.05 -14.59 -5.96
C ILE A 256 -18.30 -14.82 -5.09
N ASP A 257 -18.13 -15.35 -3.89
CA ASP A 257 -19.21 -15.46 -2.90
C ASP A 257 -19.81 -14.10 -2.55
N LEU A 258 -18.98 -13.07 -2.30
CA LEU A 258 -19.47 -11.71 -2.04
C LEU A 258 -20.19 -11.09 -3.25
N LEU A 259 -19.73 -11.37 -4.47
CA LEU A 259 -20.45 -10.97 -5.68
C LEU A 259 -21.84 -11.64 -5.74
N ALA A 260 -21.92 -12.93 -5.41
CA ALA A 260 -23.19 -13.67 -5.35
C ALA A 260 -24.14 -13.04 -4.31
N VAL A 261 -23.65 -12.74 -3.11
CA VAL A 261 -24.41 -12.03 -2.07
C VAL A 261 -24.98 -10.72 -2.62
N ARG A 262 -24.13 -9.89 -3.23
CA ARG A 262 -24.52 -8.58 -3.77
C ARG A 262 -25.52 -8.69 -4.92
N LEU A 263 -25.40 -9.70 -5.78
CA LEU A 263 -26.32 -9.97 -6.89
C LEU A 263 -27.68 -10.48 -6.45
N VAL A 264 -27.74 -11.33 -5.41
CA VAL A 264 -29.02 -11.79 -4.84
C VAL A 264 -29.82 -10.60 -4.30
N TRP A 265 -29.14 -9.63 -3.67
CA TRP A 265 -29.76 -8.36 -3.28
C TRP A 265 -30.32 -7.58 -4.47
N GLU A 266 -29.56 -7.42 -5.57
CA GLU A 266 -30.05 -6.75 -6.78
C GLU A 266 -31.27 -7.46 -7.36
N ALA A 267 -31.24 -8.80 -7.44
CA ALA A 267 -32.34 -9.60 -7.96
C ALA A 267 -33.59 -9.52 -7.06
N ALA A 268 -33.43 -9.49 -5.73
CA ALA A 268 -34.53 -9.34 -4.81
C ALA A 268 -35.19 -7.96 -4.92
N LEU A 269 -34.39 -6.90 -4.99
CA LEU A 269 -34.87 -5.52 -5.21
C LEU A 269 -35.60 -5.40 -6.55
N TRP A 270 -35.06 -6.03 -7.60
CA TRP A 270 -35.67 -6.08 -8.92
C TRP A 270 -37.05 -6.76 -8.92
N GLU A 271 -37.13 -7.97 -8.35
CA GLU A 271 -38.32 -8.81 -8.44
C GLU A 271 -39.44 -8.32 -7.51
N LEU A 272 -39.09 -7.79 -6.34
CA LEU A 272 -40.03 -7.35 -5.32
C LEU A 272 -40.32 -5.83 -5.39
N GLY A 273 -39.52 -5.04 -6.11
CA GLY A 273 -39.57 -3.57 -6.17
C GLY A 273 -40.60 -2.94 -7.11
N GLY A 274 -41.43 -3.74 -7.80
CA GLY A 274 -42.57 -3.26 -8.60
C GLY A 274 -42.25 -2.73 -10.01
N ASN A 275 -43.29 -2.29 -10.74
CA ASN A 275 -43.20 -2.02 -12.19
C ASN A 275 -42.39 -0.76 -12.57
N MET A 276 -42.35 0.28 -11.73
CA MET A 276 -41.57 1.50 -12.05
C MET A 276 -40.06 1.28 -12.05
N LEU A 277 -39.58 0.28 -11.30
CA LEU A 277 -38.19 -0.15 -11.32
C LEU A 277 -37.84 -0.79 -12.68
N GLN A 278 -38.82 -1.44 -13.33
CA GLN A 278 -38.60 -2.23 -14.54
C GLN A 278 -38.11 -1.44 -15.74
N SER A 279 -38.77 -0.33 -16.04
CA SER A 279 -38.37 0.54 -17.15
C SER A 279 -37.02 1.20 -16.91
N ARG A 280 -36.77 1.69 -15.69
CA ARG A 280 -35.52 2.38 -15.34
C ARG A 280 -34.31 1.45 -15.36
N TRP A 281 -34.46 0.21 -14.88
CA TRP A 281 -33.38 -0.77 -14.96
C TRP A 281 -33.08 -1.18 -16.40
N ALA A 282 -34.09 -1.34 -17.26
CA ALA A 282 -33.84 -1.71 -18.66
C ALA A 282 -32.97 -0.67 -19.39
N GLU A 283 -33.21 0.62 -19.12
CA GLU A 283 -32.36 1.72 -19.60
C GLU A 283 -30.95 1.66 -19.01
N ALA A 284 -30.84 1.48 -17.68
CA ALA A 284 -29.56 1.34 -16.98
C ALA A 284 -28.73 0.15 -17.51
N ALA A 285 -29.34 -1.03 -17.64
CA ALA A 285 -28.70 -2.26 -18.10
C ALA A 285 -28.15 -2.11 -19.52
N ALA A 286 -28.84 -1.38 -20.41
CA ALA A 286 -28.35 -1.09 -21.76
C ALA A 286 -27.05 -0.28 -21.75
N SER A 287 -26.86 0.64 -20.79
CA SER A 287 -25.64 1.44 -20.68
C SER A 287 -24.39 0.59 -20.41
N TYR A 288 -24.52 -0.53 -19.70
CA TYR A 288 -23.42 -1.44 -19.42
C TYR A 288 -22.96 -2.23 -20.64
N ALA A 289 -23.70 -2.25 -21.76
CA ALA A 289 -23.24 -2.86 -23.00
C ALA A 289 -22.30 -1.92 -23.80
N ALA A 290 -22.34 -0.62 -23.56
CA ALA A 290 -21.53 0.37 -24.27
C ALA A 290 -20.03 0.24 -23.92
N PRO A 291 -19.11 0.39 -24.89
CA PRO A 291 -17.68 0.32 -24.62
C PRO A 291 -17.22 1.46 -23.72
N ALA A 292 -16.32 1.13 -22.81
CA ALA A 292 -15.78 2.03 -21.81
C ALA A 292 -14.70 2.99 -22.38
N ARG A 293 -15.01 3.76 -23.42
CA ARG A 293 -14.07 4.71 -24.04
C ARG A 293 -13.90 5.98 -23.19
N PRO A 294 -12.70 6.61 -23.21
CA PRO A 294 -12.51 7.92 -22.59
C PRO A 294 -13.24 9.01 -23.38
N ASP A 295 -13.82 9.95 -22.64
CA ASP A 295 -14.39 11.17 -23.21
C ASP A 295 -13.31 12.26 -23.39
N GLU A 296 -13.72 13.40 -23.97
CA GLU A 296 -12.84 14.56 -24.19
C GLU A 296 -12.18 15.04 -22.90
N ASP A 297 -12.94 15.12 -21.80
CA ASP A 297 -12.46 15.66 -20.55
C ASP A 297 -11.42 14.74 -19.90
N GLN A 298 -11.66 13.43 -19.92
CA GLN A 298 -10.72 12.43 -19.41
C GLN A 298 -9.42 12.41 -20.20
N CYS A 299 -9.47 12.61 -21.51
CA CYS A 299 -8.27 12.73 -22.34
C CYS A 299 -7.46 13.99 -21.98
N ILE A 300 -8.13 15.14 -21.86
CA ILE A 300 -7.48 16.40 -21.47
C ILE A 300 -6.87 16.28 -20.07
N ASP A 301 -7.63 15.75 -19.11
CA ASP A 301 -7.18 15.64 -17.72
C ASP A 301 -5.97 14.69 -17.58
N ALA A 302 -5.93 13.60 -18.36
CA ALA A 302 -4.77 12.71 -18.41
C ALA A 302 -3.52 13.38 -19.00
N ILE A 303 -3.67 14.24 -20.02
CA ILE A 303 -2.57 15.04 -20.57
C ILE A 303 -2.06 16.04 -19.52
N LEU A 304 -2.96 16.70 -18.79
CA LEU A 304 -2.59 17.64 -17.72
C LEU A 304 -1.86 16.95 -16.57
N GLN A 305 -2.32 15.76 -16.20
CA GLN A 305 -1.62 14.92 -15.23
C GLN A 305 -0.19 14.60 -15.69
N HIS A 306 -0.03 14.21 -16.96
CA HIS A 306 1.29 13.96 -17.53
C HIS A 306 2.18 15.20 -17.57
N ALA A 307 1.62 16.39 -17.83
CA ALA A 307 2.37 17.64 -17.79
C ALA A 307 2.90 17.97 -16.38
N ALA A 308 2.13 17.70 -15.33
CA ALA A 308 2.60 17.85 -13.95
C ALA A 308 3.77 16.90 -13.63
N GLU A 309 3.78 15.71 -14.21
CA GLU A 309 4.85 14.73 -14.05
C GLU A 309 6.10 15.14 -14.87
N CYS A 310 5.93 15.63 -16.10
CA CYS A 310 7.02 16.23 -16.88
C CYS A 310 7.71 17.37 -16.13
N ALA A 311 6.93 18.24 -15.47
CA ALA A 311 7.47 19.35 -14.69
C ALA A 311 8.32 18.86 -13.49
N GLU A 312 7.86 17.83 -12.78
CA GLU A 312 8.65 17.20 -11.71
C GLU A 312 9.90 16.52 -12.26
N GLN A 313 9.82 15.85 -13.41
CA GLN A 313 10.99 15.23 -14.07
C GLN A 313 12.04 16.28 -14.45
N ARG A 314 11.63 17.45 -15.00
CA ARG A 314 12.54 18.58 -15.26
C ARG A 314 13.19 19.08 -13.97
N ARG A 315 12.41 19.25 -12.90
CA ARG A 315 12.93 19.68 -11.59
C ARG A 315 13.96 18.69 -11.04
N LEU A 316 13.68 17.38 -11.16
CA LEU A 316 14.60 16.31 -10.76
C LEU A 316 15.87 16.31 -11.62
N ALA A 317 15.75 16.46 -12.94
CA ALA A 317 16.88 16.59 -13.85
C ALA A 317 17.77 17.77 -13.45
N ALA A 318 17.21 18.96 -13.24
CA ALA A 318 17.96 20.14 -12.81
C ALA A 318 18.71 19.92 -11.48
N LEU A 319 18.07 19.27 -10.49
CA LEU A 319 18.74 18.89 -9.24
C LEU A 319 19.84 17.86 -9.45
N LEU A 320 19.62 16.89 -10.34
CA LEU A 320 20.56 15.82 -10.61
C LEU A 320 21.68 16.19 -11.60
N HIS A 321 21.55 17.30 -12.31
CA HIS A 321 22.62 17.84 -13.16
C HIS A 321 23.43 18.91 -12.45
N ALA A 322 22.91 19.46 -11.34
CA ALA A 322 23.63 20.43 -10.54
C ALA A 322 25.01 19.89 -10.10
N PRO A 323 26.06 20.74 -10.08
CA PRO A 323 27.39 20.35 -9.67
C PRO A 323 27.35 19.66 -8.31
N ALA A 324 27.91 18.45 -8.23
CA ALA A 324 28.01 17.73 -6.97
C ALA A 324 29.02 18.43 -6.05
N ALA A 325 28.72 18.47 -4.75
CA ALA A 325 29.75 18.81 -3.76
C ALA A 325 30.88 17.77 -3.84
N ALA A 326 32.13 18.22 -3.71
CA ALA A 326 33.28 17.31 -3.76
C ALA A 326 33.13 16.20 -2.71
N SER A 327 33.28 14.94 -3.13
CA SER A 327 33.27 13.82 -2.20
C SER A 327 34.42 13.96 -1.21
N SER A 328 34.14 13.79 0.07
CA SER A 328 35.20 13.77 1.08
C SER A 328 36.14 12.58 0.85
N GLU A 329 37.44 12.85 0.74
CA GLU A 329 38.50 11.83 0.66
C GLU A 329 38.72 11.11 2.01
N ILE A 330 37.94 11.43 3.04
CA ILE A 330 38.06 10.82 4.36
C ILE A 330 37.68 9.33 4.27
N ALA A 331 38.56 8.48 4.82
CA ALA A 331 38.29 7.06 4.98
C ALA A 331 37.09 6.86 5.92
N PRO A 332 36.09 6.04 5.54
CA PRO A 332 34.89 5.89 6.33
C PRO A 332 35.18 5.12 7.62
N ILE A 333 34.81 5.69 8.76
CA ILE A 333 34.79 4.99 10.06
C ILE A 333 33.56 4.09 10.20
N ALA A 334 32.49 4.39 9.47
CA ALA A 334 31.30 3.56 9.38
C ALA A 334 30.63 3.65 8.00
N GLN A 335 29.99 2.55 7.59
CA GLN A 335 29.07 2.47 6.47
C GLN A 335 27.68 2.08 6.99
N MET A 336 26.65 2.81 6.57
CA MET A 336 25.28 2.59 7.02
C MET A 336 24.35 2.26 5.84
N ALA A 337 23.86 1.03 5.79
CA ALA A 337 22.89 0.56 4.80
C ALA A 337 21.47 0.81 5.28
N PHE A 338 20.85 1.89 4.82
CA PHE A 338 19.49 2.26 5.16
C PHE A 338 18.46 1.58 4.27
N CYS A 339 17.26 1.36 4.80
CA CYS A 339 16.09 1.17 3.96
C CYS A 339 15.97 2.32 2.93
N ILE A 340 15.57 2.00 1.70
CA ILE A 340 15.31 2.97 0.62
C ILE A 340 14.15 3.94 0.89
N ASP A 341 13.43 3.81 2.01
CA ASP A 341 12.27 4.62 2.39
C ASP A 341 12.55 6.13 2.30
N VAL A 342 11.64 6.90 1.70
CA VAL A 342 11.81 8.35 1.47
C VAL A 342 11.97 9.14 2.77
N ARG A 343 11.45 8.62 3.89
CA ARG A 343 11.60 9.23 5.22
C ARG A 343 12.98 9.05 5.80
N SER A 344 13.77 8.10 5.28
CA SER A 344 15.16 7.89 5.67
C SER A 344 16.14 8.79 4.89
N GLU A 345 15.72 9.42 3.78
CA GLU A 345 16.58 10.33 3.01
C GLU A 345 17.04 11.56 3.82
N PRO A 346 16.16 12.27 4.57
CA PRO A 346 16.58 13.45 5.33
C PRO A 346 17.60 13.12 6.44
N ILE A 347 17.42 12.00 7.15
CA ILE A 347 18.34 11.59 8.21
C ILE A 347 19.68 11.14 7.63
N ARG A 348 19.70 10.45 6.47
CA ARG A 348 20.94 10.10 5.76
C ARG A 348 21.75 11.34 5.40
N ALA A 349 21.09 12.35 4.81
CA ALA A 349 21.73 13.62 4.47
C ALA A 349 22.24 14.36 5.71
N ALA A 350 21.50 14.31 6.82
CA ALA A 350 21.94 14.89 8.10
C ALA A 350 23.17 14.17 8.67
N ILE A 351 23.21 12.83 8.63
CA ILE A 351 24.35 12.03 9.12
C ILE A 351 25.62 12.38 8.35
N GLU A 352 25.58 12.36 7.02
CA GLU A 352 26.76 12.65 6.18
C GLU A 352 27.28 14.08 6.39
N ARG A 353 26.39 15.03 6.68
CA ARG A 353 26.77 16.41 7.02
C ARG A 353 27.39 16.51 8.42
N GLU A 354 26.81 15.86 9.42
CA GLU A 354 27.26 15.92 10.81
C GLU A 354 28.52 15.10 11.06
N ALA A 355 28.76 14.07 10.26
CA ALA A 355 29.92 13.18 10.37
C ALA A 355 30.36 12.71 8.97
N PRO A 356 31.24 13.46 8.28
CA PRO A 356 31.75 13.10 6.95
C PRO A 356 32.49 11.74 6.88
N GLY A 357 32.91 11.21 8.03
CA GLY A 357 33.47 9.85 8.15
C GLY A 357 32.43 8.73 8.12
N ILE A 358 31.13 9.03 8.05
CA ILE A 358 30.05 8.05 7.91
C ILE A 358 29.51 8.12 6.49
N ARG A 359 29.51 6.99 5.77
CA ARG A 359 28.92 6.89 4.43
C ARG A 359 27.58 6.16 4.52
N THR A 360 26.55 6.67 3.83
CA THR A 360 25.26 5.98 3.74
C THR A 360 25.07 5.32 2.38
N LEU A 361 24.36 4.20 2.39
CA LEU A 361 23.87 3.51 1.20
C LEU A 361 22.41 3.10 1.42
N GLY A 362 21.67 2.85 0.35
CA GLY A 362 20.26 2.53 0.35
C GLY A 362 19.98 1.16 -0.23
N PHE A 363 19.17 0.35 0.45
CA PHE A 363 18.74 -0.96 -0.01
C PHE A 363 17.33 -1.28 0.51
N ALA A 364 16.62 -2.24 -0.09
CA ALA A 364 15.27 -2.59 0.37
C ALA A 364 15.31 -3.06 1.84
N GLY A 365 14.37 -2.60 2.68
CA GLY A 365 14.43 -2.74 4.14
C GLY A 365 14.35 -4.18 4.69
N PHE A 366 13.98 -5.16 3.86
CA PHE A 366 14.04 -6.58 4.21
C PHE A 366 15.44 -7.19 3.99
N PHE A 367 16.37 -6.45 3.39
CA PHE A 367 17.76 -6.83 3.16
C PHE A 367 17.94 -8.17 2.45
N GLY A 368 17.02 -8.54 1.55
CA GLY A 368 17.05 -9.83 0.85
C GLY A 368 16.67 -11.03 1.73
N LEU A 369 16.33 -10.82 3.01
CA LEU A 369 15.96 -11.86 3.95
C LEU A 369 14.44 -11.98 4.04
N GLY A 370 13.83 -12.76 3.15
CA GLY A 370 12.40 -13.04 3.18
C GLY A 370 12.02 -13.97 4.33
N THR A 371 11.84 -13.45 5.54
CA THR A 371 11.66 -14.25 6.77
C THR A 371 10.23 -14.26 7.28
N ALA A 372 9.76 -15.43 7.72
CA ALA A 372 8.65 -15.57 8.66
C ALA A 372 9.25 -15.59 10.08
N HIS A 373 9.07 -14.51 10.81
CA HIS A 373 9.62 -14.34 12.15
C HIS A 373 8.57 -14.66 13.20
N ARG A 374 8.88 -15.50 14.19
CA ARG A 374 8.02 -15.76 15.35
C ARG A 374 8.55 -14.97 16.55
N PRO A 375 7.89 -13.85 16.94
CA PRO A 375 8.26 -13.13 18.15
C PRO A 375 8.11 -13.99 19.41
N HIS A 376 8.83 -13.63 20.46
CA HIS A 376 8.73 -14.26 21.77
C HIS A 376 7.27 -14.27 22.27
N ALA A 377 6.80 -15.45 22.68
CA ALA A 377 5.42 -15.69 23.13
C ALA A 377 4.31 -15.31 22.13
N ALA A 378 4.62 -15.18 20.84
CA ALA A 378 3.63 -15.11 19.77
C ALA A 378 3.19 -16.52 19.34
N ARG A 379 1.91 -16.67 18.99
CA ARG A 379 1.38 -17.92 18.40
C ARG A 379 1.64 -18.00 16.91
N ASP A 380 1.48 -16.87 16.24
CA ASP A 380 1.58 -16.75 14.79
C ASP A 380 2.88 -16.05 14.40
N SER A 381 3.38 -16.39 13.21
CA SER A 381 4.58 -15.78 12.64
C SER A 381 4.23 -14.53 11.84
N GLU A 382 5.11 -13.55 11.86
CA GLU A 382 5.06 -12.32 11.09
C GLU A 382 5.85 -12.48 9.79
N ALA A 383 5.21 -12.24 8.65
CA ALA A 383 5.86 -12.26 7.34
C ALA A 383 6.63 -10.94 7.13
N ARG A 384 7.94 -10.93 7.41
CA ARG A 384 8.81 -9.73 7.35
C ARG A 384 9.48 -9.59 6.00
N LEU A 385 8.68 -9.45 4.96
CA LEU A 385 9.11 -9.35 3.56
C LEU A 385 8.05 -8.65 2.70
N PRO A 386 8.32 -8.31 1.43
CA PRO A 386 7.31 -7.74 0.54
C PRO A 386 6.12 -8.71 0.41
N VAL A 387 4.89 -8.19 0.54
CA VAL A 387 3.65 -8.99 0.51
C VAL A 387 3.37 -9.73 -0.81
N LEU A 388 4.19 -9.46 -1.82
CA LEU A 388 4.21 -10.11 -3.12
C LEU A 388 4.96 -11.45 -3.10
N LEU A 389 5.71 -11.73 -2.03
CA LEU A 389 6.65 -12.85 -1.95
C LEU A 389 6.26 -13.81 -0.82
N ARG A 390 6.58 -15.10 -1.01
CA ARG A 390 6.50 -16.09 0.08
C ARG A 390 7.77 -16.07 0.93
N PRO A 391 7.67 -16.22 2.26
CA PRO A 391 8.83 -16.43 3.11
C PRO A 391 9.61 -17.67 2.67
N GLY A 392 10.91 -17.50 2.42
CA GLY A 392 11.84 -18.61 2.16
C GLY A 392 12.60 -19.04 3.42
N LEU A 393 12.49 -18.27 4.50
CA LEU A 393 13.27 -18.41 5.72
C LEU A 393 12.36 -18.29 6.94
N THR A 394 12.79 -18.88 8.06
CA THR A 394 12.10 -18.79 9.35
C THR A 394 13.07 -18.31 10.43
N SER A 395 12.57 -17.50 11.36
CA SER A 395 13.37 -16.99 12.48
C SER A 395 12.55 -16.89 13.77
N ASP A 396 13.24 -16.86 14.91
CA ASP A 396 12.64 -16.60 16.22
C ASP A 396 13.55 -15.75 17.11
N ASP A 397 13.05 -15.37 18.28
CA ASP A 397 13.76 -14.56 19.28
C ASP A 397 14.72 -15.38 20.17
N GLY A 398 14.83 -16.69 19.94
CA GLY A 398 15.67 -17.60 20.70
C GLY A 398 15.39 -17.70 22.21
N GLY A 399 14.14 -17.44 22.61
CA GLY A 399 13.69 -17.48 24.01
C GLY A 399 13.80 -18.87 24.66
N ASP A 400 13.86 -18.88 25.98
CA ASP A 400 13.72 -20.11 26.78
C ASP A 400 12.26 -20.59 26.69
N PRO A 401 11.99 -21.82 26.21
CA PRO A 401 10.63 -22.36 26.12
C PRO A 401 9.84 -22.32 27.42
N HIS A 402 10.51 -22.45 28.58
CA HIS A 402 9.85 -22.38 29.89
C HIS A 402 9.42 -20.96 30.25
N LEU A 403 10.24 -19.95 29.93
CA LEU A 403 9.88 -18.54 30.11
C LEU A 403 8.78 -18.13 29.11
N GLU A 404 8.84 -18.61 27.87
CA GLU A 404 7.76 -18.43 26.89
C GLU A 404 6.42 -18.99 27.41
N ALA A 405 6.43 -20.20 27.99
CA ALA A 405 5.23 -20.82 28.55
C ALA A 405 4.63 -20.00 29.71
N LEU A 406 5.48 -19.44 30.58
CA LEU A 406 5.07 -18.55 31.68
C LEU A 406 4.48 -17.24 31.15
N ASP A 407 5.13 -16.59 30.20
CA ASP A 407 4.63 -15.36 29.58
C ASP A 407 3.30 -15.60 28.85
N HIS A 408 3.15 -16.75 28.17
CA HIS A 408 1.87 -17.16 27.59
C HIS A 408 0.77 -17.35 28.64
N ALA A 409 1.09 -17.89 29.82
CA ALA A 409 0.14 -18.02 30.92
C ALA A 409 -0.28 -16.64 31.46
N ASN A 410 0.67 -15.72 31.64
CA ASN A 410 0.39 -14.35 32.07
C ASN A 410 -0.48 -13.60 31.04
N ALA A 411 -0.13 -13.69 29.75
CA ALA A 411 -0.89 -13.07 28.68
C ALA A 411 -2.32 -13.63 28.56
N ARG A 412 -2.54 -14.91 28.92
CA ARG A 412 -3.91 -15.47 29.03
C ARG A 412 -4.68 -14.81 30.17
N GLY A 413 -4.04 -14.57 31.32
CA GLY A 413 -4.64 -13.83 32.43
C GLY A 413 -5.03 -12.40 32.03
N ASP A 414 -4.13 -11.69 31.35
CA ASP A 414 -4.40 -10.33 30.85
C ASP A 414 -5.56 -10.30 29.84
N ARG A 415 -5.62 -11.27 28.92
CA ARG A 415 -6.74 -11.42 27.98
C ARG A 415 -8.05 -11.72 28.69
N ALA A 416 -8.04 -12.62 29.68
CA ALA A 416 -9.23 -12.93 30.48
C ALA A 416 -9.72 -11.69 31.26
N TRP A 417 -8.81 -10.92 31.84
CA TRP A 417 -9.12 -9.65 32.50
C TRP A 417 -9.65 -8.61 31.52
N GLY A 418 -9.09 -8.52 30.31
CA GLY A 418 -9.60 -7.67 29.22
C GLY A 418 -11.03 -8.04 28.83
N ARG A 419 -11.30 -9.33 28.61
CA ARG A 419 -12.65 -9.85 28.31
C ARG A 419 -13.64 -9.54 29.43
N PHE A 420 -13.23 -9.67 30.69
CA PHE A 420 -14.06 -9.30 31.84
C PHE A 420 -14.44 -7.80 31.80
N LYS A 421 -13.50 -6.90 31.48
CA LYS A 421 -13.82 -5.46 31.35
C LYS A 421 -14.78 -5.13 30.22
N GLN A 422 -14.76 -5.94 29.16
CA GLN A 422 -15.56 -5.71 27.95
C GLN A 422 -16.91 -6.44 27.98
N ALA A 423 -17.12 -7.39 28.90
CA ALA A 423 -18.37 -8.12 29.00
C ALA A 423 -19.53 -7.20 29.44
N ALA A 424 -20.69 -7.39 28.81
CA ALA A 424 -21.86 -6.51 28.96
C ALA A 424 -22.34 -6.32 30.42
N VAL A 425 -22.15 -7.32 31.27
CA VAL A 425 -22.60 -7.31 32.68
C VAL A 425 -21.60 -6.62 33.61
N SER A 426 -20.32 -6.59 33.25
CA SER A 426 -19.23 -6.12 34.13
C SER A 426 -18.59 -4.82 33.67
N SER A 427 -18.81 -4.37 32.42
CA SER A 427 -18.19 -3.16 31.89
C SER A 427 -18.52 -1.91 32.68
N PHE A 428 -19.79 -1.66 32.99
CA PHE A 428 -20.24 -0.51 33.78
C PHE A 428 -19.74 -0.58 35.23
N ALA A 429 -19.95 -1.71 35.91
CA ALA A 429 -19.50 -1.92 37.29
C ALA A 429 -17.98 -1.81 37.43
N PHE A 430 -17.22 -2.27 36.42
CA PHE A 430 -15.77 -2.13 36.38
C PHE A 430 -15.34 -0.67 36.30
N VAL A 431 -15.98 0.12 35.43
CA VAL A 431 -15.70 1.56 35.30
C VAL A 431 -16.00 2.29 36.61
N GLU A 432 -17.11 1.98 37.26
CA GLU A 432 -17.48 2.60 38.55
C GLU A 432 -16.50 2.24 39.67
N ALA A 433 -16.10 0.96 39.79
CA ALA A 433 -15.24 0.50 40.87
C ALA A 433 -13.74 0.82 40.68
N ALA A 434 -13.24 0.75 39.44
CA ALA A 434 -11.81 0.88 39.14
C ALA A 434 -11.45 2.15 38.37
N GLY A 435 -12.43 2.95 37.92
CA GLY A 435 -12.20 4.12 37.04
C GLY A 435 -11.25 5.15 37.63
N LEU A 436 -11.36 5.48 38.93
CA LEU A 436 -10.46 6.43 39.58
C LEU A 436 -9.00 5.96 39.59
N THR A 437 -8.75 4.64 39.64
CA THR A 437 -7.37 4.10 39.59
C THR A 437 -6.72 4.30 38.21
N TYR A 438 -7.51 4.52 37.16
CA TYR A 438 -7.00 4.83 35.82
C TYR A 438 -6.59 6.30 35.66
N ALA A 439 -6.96 7.21 36.56
CA ALA A 439 -6.61 8.63 36.45
C ALA A 439 -5.10 8.85 36.34
N ALA A 440 -4.30 8.14 37.16
CA ALA A 440 -2.85 8.19 37.08
C ALA A 440 -2.31 7.68 35.73
N LYS A 441 -2.89 6.61 35.18
CA LYS A 441 -2.53 6.07 33.87
C LYS A 441 -2.88 7.02 32.73
N LEU A 442 -4.05 7.66 32.79
CA LEU A 442 -4.49 8.66 31.81
C LEU A 442 -3.59 9.91 31.86
N LEU A 443 -3.21 10.37 33.06
CA LEU A 443 -2.26 11.47 33.23
C LEU A 443 -0.87 11.12 32.69
N GLN A 444 -0.35 9.92 32.97
CA GLN A 444 0.91 9.45 32.39
C GLN A 444 0.86 9.40 30.86
N GLY A 445 -0.23 8.87 30.30
CA GLY A 445 -0.47 8.82 28.85
C GLY A 445 -0.56 10.21 28.23
N ALA A 446 -1.32 11.13 28.85
CA ALA A 446 -1.46 12.52 28.40
C ALA A 446 -0.15 13.31 28.46
N LEU A 447 0.73 12.99 29.41
CA LEU A 447 2.07 13.55 29.52
C LEU A 447 3.09 12.84 28.62
N GLY A 448 2.68 11.88 27.79
CA GLY A 448 3.56 11.13 26.87
C GLY A 448 4.59 10.24 27.57
N HIS A 449 4.38 9.90 28.86
CA HIS A 449 5.25 9.00 29.60
C HIS A 449 4.97 7.56 29.18
N ALA A 450 5.75 7.07 28.23
CA ALA A 450 5.72 5.65 27.88
C ALA A 450 6.44 4.82 28.95
N GLY A 451 5.90 3.65 29.27
CA GLY A 451 6.63 2.63 30.01
C GLY A 451 7.89 2.20 29.25
N LYS A 452 8.91 1.70 29.96
CA LYS A 452 10.10 1.14 29.30
C LYS A 452 9.67 -0.03 28.42
N ARG A 453 9.84 0.11 27.10
CA ARG A 453 9.61 -0.99 26.15
C ARG A 453 10.63 -2.09 26.46
N LYS A 454 10.18 -3.33 26.67
CA LYS A 454 11.09 -4.48 26.86
C LYS A 454 12.01 -4.56 25.65
N ARG A 455 13.32 -4.71 25.88
CA ARG A 455 14.31 -4.85 24.81
C ARG A 455 14.02 -6.16 24.08
N ALA A 456 13.80 -6.11 22.77
CA ALA A 456 13.61 -7.31 21.97
C ALA A 456 14.87 -8.17 22.01
N SER A 457 14.69 -9.49 22.16
CA SER A 457 15.76 -10.48 22.11
C SER A 457 16.48 -10.45 20.75
N LYS A 458 17.66 -11.05 20.66
CA LYS A 458 18.40 -11.14 19.39
C LYS A 458 17.76 -12.19 18.49
N PRO A 459 17.27 -11.83 17.28
CA PRO A 459 16.66 -12.80 16.40
C PRO A 459 17.71 -13.77 15.86
N ARG A 460 17.29 -15.00 15.59
CA ARG A 460 18.12 -16.05 14.98
C ARG A 460 17.32 -16.81 13.93
N PHE A 461 18.01 -17.36 12.94
CA PHE A 461 17.40 -18.32 12.01
C PHE A 461 17.01 -19.59 12.78
N HIS A 462 15.79 -20.08 12.53
CA HIS A 462 15.28 -21.31 13.13
C HIS A 462 14.50 -22.13 12.10
N PRO A 463 15.01 -23.28 11.61
CA PRO A 463 16.29 -23.88 11.99
C PRO A 463 17.50 -23.01 11.55
N PRO A 464 18.69 -23.22 12.15
CA PRO A 464 19.91 -22.59 11.65
C PRO A 464 20.15 -22.92 10.18
N LEU A 465 20.68 -21.96 9.43
CA LEU A 465 20.97 -22.14 8.01
C LEU A 465 22.10 -23.13 7.80
N LEU A 466 22.04 -23.88 6.70
CA LEU A 466 23.18 -24.65 6.24
C LEU A 466 24.30 -23.69 5.82
N GLN A 467 25.54 -24.14 6.01
CA GLN A 467 26.73 -23.31 5.78
C GLN A 467 26.80 -22.74 4.36
N GLN A 468 26.44 -23.53 3.34
CA GLN A 468 26.44 -23.08 1.94
C GLN A 468 25.35 -22.04 1.69
N ASP A 469 24.11 -22.30 2.13
CA ASP A 469 22.98 -21.37 2.00
C ASP A 469 23.27 -20.02 2.68
N ALA A 470 23.93 -20.05 3.85
CA ALA A 470 24.37 -18.87 4.58
C ALA A 470 25.36 -18.02 3.77
N VAL A 471 26.33 -18.65 3.10
CA VAL A 471 27.31 -17.97 2.24
C VAL A 471 26.63 -17.43 0.97
N ASP A 472 25.80 -18.24 0.31
CA ASP A 472 25.04 -17.85 -0.89
C ASP A 472 24.17 -16.63 -0.64
N MET A 473 23.48 -16.63 0.50
CA MET A 473 22.62 -15.51 0.88
C MET A 473 23.42 -14.25 1.19
N ALA A 474 24.51 -14.35 1.96
CA ALA A 474 25.36 -13.20 2.25
C ALA A 474 25.96 -12.60 0.98
N GLU A 475 26.44 -13.44 0.06
CA GLU A 475 26.98 -12.99 -1.24
C GLU A 475 25.90 -12.28 -2.06
N ARG A 476 24.74 -12.92 -2.24
CA ARG A 476 23.64 -12.37 -3.03
C ARG A 476 23.24 -10.99 -2.53
N VAL A 477 23.12 -10.83 -1.22
CA VAL A 477 22.73 -9.56 -0.61
C VAL A 477 23.82 -8.50 -0.76
N LEU A 478 25.09 -8.83 -0.52
CA LEU A 478 26.20 -7.88 -0.69
C LEU A 478 26.36 -7.42 -2.15
N ARG A 479 26.21 -8.33 -3.12
CA ARG A 479 26.20 -7.99 -4.55
C ARG A 479 25.01 -7.11 -4.92
N ALA A 480 23.80 -7.46 -4.47
CA ALA A 480 22.61 -6.65 -4.72
C ALA A 480 22.68 -5.24 -4.10
N MET A 481 23.43 -5.06 -3.00
CA MET A 481 23.71 -3.75 -2.39
C MET A 481 24.84 -2.98 -3.08
N SER A 482 25.50 -3.56 -4.10
CA SER A 482 26.76 -3.03 -4.66
C SER A 482 27.84 -2.80 -3.58
N LEU A 483 27.83 -3.62 -2.52
CA LEU A 483 28.72 -3.52 -1.36
C LEU A 483 29.63 -4.75 -1.29
N THR A 484 30.59 -4.82 -2.21
CA THR A 484 31.50 -5.98 -2.36
C THR A 484 32.95 -5.68 -1.92
N GLY A 485 33.26 -4.44 -1.56
CA GLY A 485 34.59 -4.02 -1.12
C GLY A 485 34.60 -2.69 -0.38
N ALA A 486 35.80 -2.23 0.01
CA ALA A 486 36.02 -0.98 0.75
C ALA A 486 35.17 -0.87 2.04
N PHE A 487 35.10 -1.97 2.79
CA PHE A 487 34.36 -2.04 4.05
C PHE A 487 34.99 -1.14 5.13
N ALA A 488 34.14 -0.36 5.81
CA ALA A 488 34.53 0.42 6.99
C ALA A 488 34.70 -0.49 8.22
N PRO A 489 35.36 -0.01 9.30
CA PRO A 489 35.45 -0.74 10.56
C PRO A 489 34.09 -1.11 11.17
N LEU A 490 33.06 -0.29 10.94
CA LEU A 490 31.69 -0.62 11.33
C LEU A 490 30.73 -0.58 10.15
N LEU A 491 30.02 -1.69 9.94
CA LEU A 491 28.90 -1.80 9.01
C LEU A 491 27.59 -1.80 9.82
N ILE A 492 26.71 -0.83 9.58
CA ILE A 492 25.41 -0.73 10.26
C ILE A 492 24.30 -0.97 9.25
N LEU A 493 23.48 -1.98 9.47
CA LEU A 493 22.29 -2.25 8.67
C LEU A 493 21.08 -1.61 9.35
N VAL A 494 20.46 -0.64 8.70
CA VAL A 494 19.44 0.23 9.31
C VAL A 494 18.08 -0.05 8.67
N GLY A 495 17.33 -0.96 9.29
CA GLY A 495 15.90 -1.07 9.03
C GLY A 495 15.18 0.19 9.54
N HIS A 496 13.94 0.40 9.11
CA HIS A 496 13.10 1.47 9.68
C HIS A 496 11.79 0.92 10.23
N GLY A 497 11.16 1.72 11.07
CA GLY A 497 9.82 1.50 11.60
C GLY A 497 9.29 2.82 12.17
N ALA A 498 8.04 2.80 12.62
CA ALA A 498 7.40 3.98 13.21
C ALA A 498 6.90 3.66 14.63
N ALA A 499 7.33 4.44 15.61
CA ALA A 499 6.79 4.35 16.97
C ALA A 499 5.56 5.26 17.10
N VAL A 500 4.37 4.68 17.02
CA VAL A 500 3.10 5.39 17.22
C VAL A 500 2.24 4.71 18.28
N THR A 501 1.42 5.50 18.96
CA THR A 501 0.43 5.02 19.93
C THR A 501 -0.98 5.37 19.46
N ASN A 502 -1.97 4.55 19.84
CA ASN A 502 -3.39 4.77 19.52
C ASN A 502 -3.67 5.10 18.03
N ASN A 503 -3.11 4.31 17.11
CA ASN A 503 -3.25 4.55 15.68
C ASN A 503 -3.65 3.26 14.95
N LEU A 504 -4.86 3.21 14.42
CA LEU A 504 -5.38 2.06 13.66
C LEU A 504 -4.54 1.76 12.41
N HIS A 505 -3.89 2.79 11.85
CA HIS A 505 -3.05 2.70 10.66
C HIS A 505 -1.56 2.56 11.01
N ALA A 506 -1.22 2.03 12.19
CA ALA A 506 0.17 1.93 12.65
C ALA A 506 1.06 1.08 11.74
N SER A 507 0.52 -0.02 11.20
CA SER A 507 1.26 -0.91 10.28
C SER A 507 1.61 -0.23 8.96
N ALA A 508 0.72 0.63 8.44
CA ALA A 508 0.97 1.41 7.22
C ALA A 508 2.13 2.42 7.35
N LEU A 509 2.55 2.75 8.57
CA LEU A 509 3.74 3.59 8.83
C LEU A 509 5.03 2.77 8.98
N GLN A 510 4.96 1.45 9.07
CA GLN A 510 6.13 0.58 9.12
C GLN A 510 6.74 0.42 7.72
N CYS A 511 7.63 -0.56 7.54
CA CYS A 511 8.28 -0.80 6.26
C CYS A 511 7.37 -1.61 5.32
N GLY A 512 7.02 -1.01 4.18
CA GLY A 512 6.27 -1.70 3.13
C GLY A 512 7.02 -2.89 2.54
N ALA A 513 8.36 -2.82 2.48
CA ALA A 513 9.21 -3.94 2.06
C ALA A 513 9.32 -5.05 3.13
N CYS A 514 8.85 -4.83 4.35
CA CYS A 514 8.80 -5.83 5.42
C CYS A 514 7.35 -6.19 5.81
N GLY A 515 6.39 -6.04 4.89
CA GLY A 515 5.02 -6.49 5.10
C GLY A 515 4.24 -5.68 6.15
N GLY A 516 4.59 -4.41 6.36
CA GLY A 516 3.96 -3.60 7.40
C GLY A 516 4.54 -3.84 8.82
N HIS A 517 5.74 -4.43 8.89
CA HIS A 517 6.52 -4.58 10.12
C HIS A 517 7.80 -3.72 10.11
N ALA A 518 8.41 -3.53 11.28
CA ALA A 518 9.71 -2.87 11.38
C ALA A 518 10.82 -3.72 10.75
N GLY A 519 11.81 -3.07 10.14
CA GLY A 519 12.94 -3.73 9.48
C GLY A 519 14.07 -4.17 10.42
N ASP A 520 13.88 -4.11 11.74
CA ASP A 520 14.91 -4.41 12.74
C ASP A 520 15.34 -5.88 12.72
N VAL A 521 14.40 -6.82 12.60
CA VAL A 521 14.70 -8.26 12.61
C VAL A 521 15.62 -8.65 11.46
N ASN A 522 15.29 -8.28 10.22
CA ASN A 522 16.10 -8.62 9.05
C ASN A 522 17.47 -7.93 9.10
N ALA A 523 17.54 -6.68 9.56
CA ALA A 523 18.81 -5.97 9.74
C ALA A 523 19.74 -6.71 10.72
N ARG A 524 19.19 -7.20 11.85
CA ARG A 524 19.95 -7.93 12.87
C ARG A 524 20.34 -9.33 12.44
N LEU A 525 19.46 -10.04 11.71
CA LEU A 525 19.76 -11.35 11.13
C LEU A 525 20.93 -11.26 10.12
N LEU A 526 20.88 -10.29 9.20
CA LEU A 526 21.96 -10.10 8.23
C LEU A 526 23.27 -9.68 8.91
N ALA A 527 23.22 -8.80 9.91
CA ALA A 527 24.40 -8.43 10.67
C ALA A 527 25.03 -9.64 11.39
N GLY A 528 24.20 -10.53 11.94
CA GLY A 528 24.64 -11.80 12.51
C GLY A 528 25.34 -12.68 11.47
N LEU A 529 24.75 -12.81 10.28
CA LEU A 529 25.30 -13.59 9.17
C LEU A 529 26.66 -13.05 8.70
N LEU A 530 26.80 -11.73 8.57
CA LEU A 530 28.04 -11.08 8.14
C LEU A 530 29.15 -11.12 9.21
N ASN A 531 28.82 -11.41 10.47
CA ASN A 531 29.80 -11.61 11.53
C ASN A 531 30.22 -13.08 11.69
N ASP A 532 29.56 -14.02 11.04
CA ASP A 532 29.89 -15.44 11.14
C ASP A 532 31.26 -15.71 10.47
N PRO A 533 32.27 -16.25 11.20
CA PRO A 533 33.59 -16.55 10.65
C PRO A 533 33.57 -17.53 9.48
N VAL A 534 32.61 -18.46 9.47
CA VAL A 534 32.41 -19.41 8.38
C VAL A 534 31.94 -18.69 7.13
N VAL A 535 30.93 -17.83 7.27
CA VAL A 535 30.38 -17.04 6.15
C VAL A 535 31.46 -16.15 5.57
N ARG A 536 32.25 -15.47 6.41
CA ARG A 536 33.37 -14.63 5.95
C ARG A 536 34.42 -15.39 5.15
N ARG A 537 34.78 -16.61 5.56
CA ARG A 537 35.69 -17.48 4.78
C ARG A 537 35.09 -17.85 3.43
N GLY A 538 33.79 -18.18 3.40
CA GLY A 538 33.07 -18.48 2.17
C GLY A 538 33.02 -17.28 1.22
N LEU A 539 32.71 -16.08 1.73
CA LEU A 539 32.71 -14.84 0.96
C LEU A 539 34.08 -14.50 0.37
N ALA A 540 35.14 -14.67 1.15
CA ALA A 540 36.51 -14.44 0.70
C ALA A 540 36.88 -15.36 -0.49
N ALA A 541 36.42 -16.62 -0.48
CA ALA A 541 36.61 -17.54 -1.60
C ALA A 541 35.85 -17.11 -2.88
N ARG A 542 34.88 -16.21 -2.75
CA ARG A 542 34.08 -15.64 -3.85
C ARG A 542 34.47 -14.19 -4.21
N GLY A 543 35.62 -13.75 -3.72
CA GLY A 543 36.20 -12.44 -4.00
C GLY A 543 35.60 -11.28 -3.18
N ILE A 544 34.79 -11.57 -2.15
CA ILE A 544 34.24 -10.55 -1.25
C ILE A 544 34.98 -10.63 0.09
N HIS A 545 35.92 -9.71 0.30
CA HIS A 545 36.78 -9.70 1.49
C HIS A 545 36.30 -8.67 2.52
N LEU A 546 35.66 -9.16 3.59
CA LEU A 546 35.37 -8.35 4.77
C LEU A 546 36.59 -8.39 5.70
N PRO A 547 37.21 -7.23 6.02
CA PRO A 547 38.28 -7.15 6.99
C PRO A 547 37.91 -7.78 8.33
N THR A 548 38.88 -8.38 9.02
CA THR A 548 38.64 -9.06 10.31
C THR A 548 38.18 -8.12 11.41
N ASP A 549 38.56 -6.84 11.31
CA ASP A 549 38.18 -5.74 12.21
C ASP A 549 36.87 -5.06 11.82
N THR A 550 36.32 -5.33 10.62
CA THR A 550 34.96 -4.89 10.27
C THR A 550 33.93 -5.64 11.10
N ILE A 551 33.08 -4.92 11.83
CA ILE A 551 31.98 -5.49 12.62
C ILE A 551 30.65 -5.04 12.03
N ALA A 552 29.71 -5.97 11.84
CA ALA A 552 28.36 -5.66 11.40
C ALA A 552 27.39 -5.57 12.59
N ILE A 553 26.52 -4.57 12.64
CA ILE A 553 25.40 -4.49 13.61
C ILE A 553 24.10 -4.09 12.92
N GLY A 554 22.97 -4.51 13.49
CA GLY A 554 21.67 -3.98 13.11
C GLY A 554 21.38 -2.64 13.80
N ALA A 555 20.50 -1.86 13.21
CA ALA A 555 19.90 -0.66 13.78
C ALA A 555 18.46 -0.47 13.29
N LEU A 556 17.71 0.35 14.01
CA LEU A 556 16.34 0.74 13.66
C LEU A 556 16.24 2.28 13.62
N HIS A 557 15.88 2.82 12.47
CA HIS A 557 15.46 4.20 12.31
C HIS A 557 13.96 4.34 12.64
N ASP A 558 13.63 5.06 13.71
CA ASP A 558 12.24 5.44 14.02
C ASP A 558 11.84 6.67 13.21
N THR A 559 11.05 6.47 12.15
CA THR A 559 10.66 7.52 11.19
C THR A 559 9.78 8.61 11.79
N THR A 560 9.15 8.36 12.94
CA THR A 560 8.33 9.35 13.63
C THR A 560 9.22 10.33 14.41
N SER A 561 10.29 9.85 15.03
CA SER A 561 11.18 10.66 15.89
C SER A 561 12.53 11.04 15.25
N ASP A 562 12.86 10.45 14.09
CA ASP A 562 14.16 10.45 13.43
C ASP A 562 15.32 9.89 14.29
N GLN A 563 15.01 9.19 15.39
CA GLN A 563 16.02 8.56 16.24
C GLN A 563 16.48 7.22 15.66
N ILE A 564 17.77 6.91 15.81
CA ILE A 564 18.34 5.62 15.40
C ILE A 564 18.75 4.82 16.63
N GLN A 565 18.12 3.68 16.82
CA GLN A 565 18.49 2.71 17.85
C GLN A 565 19.53 1.74 17.30
N LEU A 566 20.73 1.73 17.87
CA LEU A 566 21.78 0.76 17.55
C LEU A 566 21.62 -0.52 18.39
N PHE A 567 21.69 -1.69 17.77
CA PHE A 567 21.71 -2.98 18.47
C PHE A 567 23.14 -3.42 18.79
N ALA A 568 23.94 -2.52 19.38
CA ALA A 568 25.37 -2.74 19.68
C ALA A 568 25.64 -3.87 20.70
N GLY A 569 24.61 -4.38 21.38
CA GLY A 569 24.75 -5.57 22.24
C GLY A 569 24.82 -6.89 21.48
N ASP A 570 24.53 -6.88 20.17
CA ASP A 570 24.51 -8.11 19.36
C ASP A 570 25.90 -8.53 18.85
N ALA A 571 26.91 -7.65 18.95
CA ALA A 571 28.29 -7.84 18.48
C ALA A 571 29.30 -7.00 19.30
N PRO A 572 30.60 -7.36 19.35
CA PRO A 572 31.59 -6.70 20.22
C PRO A 572 32.16 -5.39 19.62
N VAL A 573 31.34 -4.35 19.47
CA VAL A 573 31.76 -3.05 18.91
C VAL A 573 32.67 -2.29 19.90
N PRO A 574 33.81 -1.71 19.46
CA PRO A 574 34.64 -0.87 20.32
C PRO A 574 33.88 0.33 20.91
N ALA A 575 33.92 0.48 22.23
CA ALA A 575 33.14 1.49 22.96
C ALA A 575 33.41 2.93 22.49
N ALA A 576 34.67 3.27 22.17
CA ALA A 576 35.03 4.60 21.68
C ALA A 576 34.40 4.90 20.31
N LEU A 577 34.48 3.95 19.37
CA LEU A 577 33.87 4.08 18.04
C LEU A 577 32.35 4.18 18.16
N LEU A 578 31.73 3.35 19.01
CA LEU A 578 30.30 3.39 19.27
C LEU A 578 29.86 4.76 19.80
N ALA A 579 30.57 5.30 20.80
CA ALA A 579 30.26 6.61 21.37
C ALA A 579 30.38 7.75 20.34
N THR A 580 31.40 7.71 19.47
CA THR A 580 31.54 8.67 18.37
C THR A 580 30.33 8.62 17.43
N ILE A 581 29.89 7.42 17.06
CA ILE A 581 28.75 7.23 16.15
C ILE A 581 27.45 7.65 16.84
N GLU A 582 27.16 7.20 18.05
CA GLU A 582 25.96 7.58 18.80
C GLU A 582 25.83 9.09 18.94
N HIS A 583 26.94 9.78 19.22
CA HIS A 583 26.94 11.24 19.30
C HIS A 583 26.64 11.91 17.94
N ALA A 584 27.19 11.40 16.85
CA ALA A 584 26.88 11.88 15.50
C ALA A 584 25.41 11.64 15.13
N LEU A 585 24.88 10.45 15.40
CA LEU A 585 23.48 10.10 15.13
C LEU A 585 22.52 10.96 15.95
N ALA A 586 22.84 11.27 17.22
CA ALA A 586 22.02 12.14 18.05
C ALA A 586 21.91 13.56 17.47
N ARG A 587 23.02 14.14 16.97
CA ARG A 587 22.98 15.45 16.30
C ARG A 587 22.21 15.41 14.98
N ALA A 588 22.45 14.37 14.18
CA ALA A 588 21.74 14.17 12.92
C ALA A 588 20.22 14.04 13.12
N SER A 589 19.79 13.30 14.16
CA SER A 589 18.38 13.14 14.53
C SER A 589 17.73 14.49 14.86
N VAL A 590 18.42 15.37 15.60
CA VAL A 590 17.92 16.72 15.89
C VAL A 590 17.78 17.54 14.62
N ALA A 591 18.77 17.51 13.72
CA ALA A 591 18.73 18.24 12.47
C ALA A 591 17.59 17.75 11.55
N ALA A 592 17.40 16.43 11.44
CA ALA A 592 16.30 15.85 10.67
C ALA A 592 14.94 16.18 11.29
N GLY A 593 14.82 16.11 12.62
CA GLY A 593 13.62 16.50 13.35
C GLY A 593 13.24 17.98 13.18
N ILE A 594 14.21 18.89 13.06
CA ILE A 594 13.93 20.31 12.71
C ILE A 594 13.35 20.41 11.29
N ALA A 595 13.96 19.74 10.32
CA ALA A 595 13.47 19.74 8.94
C ALA A 595 12.06 19.14 8.82
N ARG A 596 11.78 18.09 9.58
CA ARG A 596 10.45 17.45 9.66
C ARG A 596 9.41 18.35 10.33
N ALA A 597 9.78 19.02 11.42
CA ALA A 597 8.89 19.96 12.13
C ALA A 597 8.38 21.07 11.21
N ALA A 598 9.22 21.59 10.32
CA ALA A 598 8.83 22.63 9.36
C ALA A 598 7.70 22.21 8.39
N ARG A 599 7.43 20.91 8.26
CA ARG A 599 6.42 20.34 7.35
C ARG A 599 5.20 19.76 8.05
N LEU A 600 5.24 19.61 9.37
CA LEU A 600 4.14 19.03 10.14
C LEU A 600 3.33 20.14 10.84
N PRO A 601 1.99 20.11 10.74
CA PRO A 601 1.16 21.07 11.45
C PRO A 601 1.35 20.89 12.96
N ARG A 602 1.42 22.01 13.70
CA ARG A 602 1.60 22.02 15.15
C ARG A 602 2.90 21.34 15.61
N ALA A 603 3.98 21.49 14.84
CA ALA A 603 5.32 21.07 15.23
C ALA A 603 6.28 22.28 15.26
N GLY A 604 6.68 22.70 16.45
CA GLY A 604 7.57 23.84 16.71
C GLY A 604 9.06 23.49 16.80
N GLY A 605 9.45 22.23 16.61
CA GLY A 605 10.85 21.81 16.56
C GLY A 605 11.09 20.34 16.92
N ALA A 606 12.36 19.93 16.93
CA ALA A 606 12.77 18.53 17.11
C ALA A 606 12.27 17.88 18.41
N LYS A 607 12.17 18.62 19.52
CA LYS A 607 11.64 18.08 20.79
C LYS A 607 10.20 17.59 20.65
N GLN A 608 9.37 18.33 19.91
CA GLN A 608 7.97 17.93 19.69
C GLN A 608 7.89 16.73 18.75
N ILE A 609 8.72 16.67 17.71
CA ILE A 609 8.83 15.50 16.81
C ILE A 609 9.15 14.23 17.60
N ALA A 610 10.18 14.27 18.46
CA ALA A 610 10.56 13.11 19.27
C ALA A 610 9.46 12.61 20.24
N ALA A 611 8.57 13.50 20.69
CA ALA A 611 7.47 13.15 21.58
C ALA A 611 6.18 12.74 20.83
N ARG A 612 6.06 13.11 19.55
CA ARG A 612 4.81 13.09 18.78
C ARG A 612 4.20 11.69 18.66
N GLY A 613 5.04 10.68 18.43
CA GLY A 613 4.60 9.28 18.35
C GLY A 613 4.04 8.72 19.66
N ARG A 614 4.26 9.41 20.79
CA ARG A 614 3.76 9.02 22.12
C ARG A 614 2.48 9.76 22.52
N ASP A 615 2.04 10.71 21.71
CA ASP A 615 0.78 11.41 21.92
C ASP A 615 -0.38 10.62 21.28
N TRP A 616 -1.19 9.99 22.14
CA TRP A 616 -2.41 9.27 21.78
C TRP A 616 -3.51 10.10 21.09
N ALA A 617 -3.46 11.44 21.18
CA ALA A 617 -4.39 12.33 20.49
C ALA A 617 -3.83 12.82 19.13
N GLU A 618 -2.57 12.50 18.81
CA GLU A 618 -1.96 12.96 17.58
C GLU A 618 -2.42 12.13 16.37
N VAL A 619 -3.23 12.76 15.53
CA VAL A 619 -3.73 12.14 14.29
C VAL A 619 -2.68 12.08 13.18
N ARG A 620 -1.67 12.95 13.22
CA ARG A 620 -0.57 13.06 12.25
C ARG A 620 0.78 12.91 12.95
N PRO A 621 1.13 11.70 13.43
CA PRO A 621 2.43 11.48 14.08
C PRO A 621 3.58 11.74 13.10
N GLU A 622 3.38 11.39 11.83
CA GLU A 622 4.22 11.71 10.69
C GLU A 622 3.37 11.67 9.41
N TRP A 623 3.97 11.99 8.26
CA TRP A 623 3.31 11.96 6.95
C TRP A 623 3.34 10.60 6.25
N GLY A 624 4.02 9.61 6.83
CA GLY A 624 4.36 8.39 6.11
C GLY A 624 5.12 8.73 4.82
N LEU A 625 4.65 8.22 3.69
CA LEU A 625 5.29 8.35 2.38
C LEU A 625 4.64 9.45 1.51
N ALA A 626 3.87 10.36 2.12
CA ALA A 626 3.29 11.51 1.40
C ALA A 626 4.39 12.39 0.79
N GLY A 627 4.13 12.89 -0.42
CA GLY A 627 5.09 13.66 -1.21
C GLY A 627 6.13 12.84 -1.99
N CYS A 628 6.15 11.50 -1.90
CA CYS A 628 7.01 10.68 -2.75
C CYS A 628 6.71 10.92 -4.24
N SER A 629 7.77 11.14 -5.04
CA SER A 629 7.68 11.46 -6.47
C SER A 629 8.66 10.68 -7.33
N SER A 630 9.72 10.10 -6.75
CA SER A 630 10.75 9.39 -7.51
C SER A 630 11.33 8.17 -6.81
N PHE A 631 11.87 7.26 -7.62
CA PHE A 631 12.73 6.16 -7.23
C PHE A 631 14.04 6.29 -7.99
N ILE A 632 15.19 6.27 -7.32
CA ILE A 632 16.50 6.43 -7.96
C ILE A 632 17.35 5.21 -7.61
N ALA A 633 17.70 4.41 -8.62
CA ALA A 633 18.71 3.34 -8.56
C ALA A 633 19.98 3.79 -9.28
N ALA A 634 20.93 4.29 -8.50
CA ALA A 634 22.22 4.77 -8.99
C ALA A 634 23.23 4.78 -7.84
N PRO A 635 24.54 4.90 -8.11
CA PRO A 635 25.54 5.01 -7.04
C PRO A 635 25.25 6.23 -6.15
N ARG A 636 25.50 6.13 -4.83
CA ARG A 636 25.29 7.22 -3.85
C ARG A 636 25.82 8.57 -4.33
N GLY A 637 26.95 8.59 -5.03
CA GLY A 637 27.55 9.81 -5.59
C GLY A 637 26.63 10.63 -6.50
N ARG A 638 25.63 10.01 -7.13
CA ARG A 638 24.61 10.71 -7.94
C ARG A 638 23.57 11.45 -7.10
N THR A 639 23.43 11.16 -5.82
CA THR A 639 22.41 11.78 -4.96
C THR A 639 23.02 12.47 -3.74
N ALA A 640 24.33 12.36 -3.54
CA ALA A 640 25.04 12.92 -2.39
C ALA A 640 24.99 14.46 -2.41
N GLY A 641 24.65 15.05 -1.26
CA GLY A 641 24.54 16.51 -1.11
C GLY A 641 23.37 17.16 -1.86
N ARG A 642 22.48 16.39 -2.50
CA ARG A 642 21.33 16.92 -3.24
C ARG A 642 20.09 16.99 -2.37
N ALA A 643 19.39 18.13 -2.42
CA ALA A 643 18.18 18.35 -1.63
C ALA A 643 16.95 17.67 -2.29
N LEU A 644 16.83 16.35 -2.11
CA LEU A 644 15.69 15.58 -2.63
C LEU A 644 14.45 15.70 -1.73
N GLY A 645 14.64 16.14 -0.49
CA GLY A 645 13.59 16.64 0.38
C GLY A 645 12.60 15.57 0.81
N GLY A 646 13.04 14.33 1.02
CA GLY A 646 12.22 13.21 1.46
C GLY A 646 11.19 12.76 0.42
N ARG A 647 11.45 12.98 -0.87
CA ARG A 647 10.54 12.63 -1.99
C ARG A 647 11.04 11.49 -2.88
N ALA A 648 12.24 10.98 -2.62
CA ALA A 648 12.89 9.97 -3.45
C ALA A 648 13.17 8.68 -2.66
N PHE A 649 12.76 7.53 -3.20
CA PHE A 649 13.29 6.25 -2.77
C PHE A 649 14.71 6.12 -3.31
N LEU A 650 15.69 5.85 -2.44
CA LEU A 650 17.10 5.89 -2.81
C LEU A 650 17.72 4.50 -2.68
N HIS A 651 17.94 3.83 -3.81
CA HIS A 651 18.58 2.53 -3.92
C HIS A 651 19.99 2.68 -4.49
N ASP A 652 20.99 2.16 -3.79
CA ASP A 652 22.36 2.12 -4.30
C ASP A 652 22.51 0.99 -5.31
N TYR A 653 23.07 1.30 -6.47
CA TYR A 653 23.23 0.37 -7.58
C TYR A 653 24.37 0.82 -8.51
N ASP A 654 25.32 -0.07 -8.78
CA ASP A 654 26.36 0.11 -9.79
C ASP A 654 26.24 -0.96 -10.89
N TRP A 655 25.73 -0.56 -12.05
CA TRP A 655 25.52 -1.46 -13.17
C TRP A 655 26.80 -2.11 -13.70
N ARG A 656 27.98 -1.51 -13.46
CA ARG A 656 29.26 -2.10 -13.89
C ARG A 656 29.64 -3.31 -13.04
N ALA A 657 29.10 -3.40 -11.82
CA ALA A 657 29.25 -4.56 -10.95
C ALA A 657 28.17 -5.63 -11.20
N ASP A 658 27.17 -5.35 -12.05
CA ASP A 658 26.03 -6.20 -12.39
C ASP A 658 26.15 -6.74 -13.83
N ALA A 659 27.20 -7.52 -14.09
CA ALA A 659 27.57 -7.94 -15.43
C ALA A 659 26.49 -8.77 -16.16
N ASP A 660 25.63 -9.47 -15.42
CA ASP A 660 24.53 -10.28 -15.97
C ASP A 660 23.15 -9.57 -15.90
N GLY A 661 23.09 -8.35 -15.36
CA GLY A 661 21.85 -7.59 -15.22
C GLY A 661 20.87 -8.14 -14.17
N SER A 662 21.29 -9.11 -13.34
CA SER A 662 20.40 -9.76 -12.38
C SER A 662 19.99 -8.83 -11.23
N VAL A 663 20.84 -7.87 -10.85
CA VAL A 663 20.52 -6.87 -9.83
C VAL A 663 19.57 -5.82 -10.41
N LEU A 664 19.77 -5.36 -11.64
CA LEU A 664 18.83 -4.49 -12.34
C LEU A 664 17.44 -5.14 -12.44
N GLU A 665 17.40 -6.41 -12.85
CA GLU A 665 16.17 -7.19 -12.93
C GLU A 665 15.48 -7.29 -11.57
N LEU A 666 16.23 -7.57 -10.50
CA LEU A 666 15.71 -7.57 -9.13
C LEU A 666 15.12 -6.20 -8.75
N ILE A 667 15.83 -5.10 -9.05
CA ILE A 667 15.40 -3.73 -8.72
C ILE A 667 14.08 -3.39 -9.42
N LEU A 668 13.97 -3.67 -10.72
CA LEU A 668 12.78 -3.34 -11.52
C LEU A 668 11.58 -4.22 -11.20
N THR A 669 11.79 -5.49 -10.84
CA THR A 669 10.70 -6.45 -10.60
C THR A 669 10.22 -6.50 -9.15
N ALA A 670 11.01 -6.01 -8.18
CA ALA A 670 10.60 -6.02 -6.76
C ALA A 670 10.58 -4.62 -6.11
N PRO A 671 11.71 -3.95 -5.79
CA PRO A 671 11.67 -2.61 -5.18
C PRO A 671 10.85 -1.57 -5.94
N VAL A 672 10.94 -1.52 -7.27
CA VAL A 672 10.16 -0.58 -8.10
C VAL A 672 8.67 -0.91 -8.04
N VAL A 673 8.29 -2.20 -8.08
CA VAL A 673 6.90 -2.62 -7.96
C VAL A 673 6.33 -2.24 -6.59
N VAL A 674 7.07 -2.47 -5.50
CA VAL A 674 6.64 -2.06 -4.15
C VAL A 674 6.52 -0.53 -4.04
N ALA A 675 7.48 0.23 -4.58
CA ALA A 675 7.42 1.69 -4.61
C ALA A 675 6.23 2.20 -5.44
N SER A 676 5.88 1.51 -6.53
CA SER A 676 4.71 1.82 -7.35
C SER A 676 3.40 1.66 -6.58
N TRP A 677 3.27 0.59 -5.80
CA TRP A 677 2.09 0.35 -4.96
C TRP A 677 1.93 1.45 -3.91
N ILE A 678 3.03 1.82 -3.26
CA ILE A 678 3.05 2.94 -2.32
C ILE A 678 2.62 4.23 -3.01
N SER A 679 3.31 4.62 -4.08
CA SER A 679 3.07 5.90 -4.75
C SER A 679 1.62 5.99 -5.27
N LEU A 680 1.11 4.93 -5.89
CA LEU A 680 -0.24 4.90 -6.44
C LEU A 680 -1.33 4.83 -5.37
N GLN A 681 -1.05 4.26 -4.18
CA GLN A 681 -1.97 4.36 -3.04
C GLN A 681 -2.13 5.80 -2.57
N TYR A 682 -1.02 6.53 -2.39
CA TYR A 682 -1.05 7.94 -2.01
C TYR A 682 -1.70 8.81 -3.11
N TYR A 683 -1.42 8.51 -4.38
CA TYR A 683 -2.07 9.13 -5.54
C TYR A 683 -3.59 8.93 -5.48
N GLY A 684 -4.05 7.67 -5.41
CA GLY A 684 -5.47 7.32 -5.37
C GLY A 684 -6.20 7.96 -4.20
N SER A 685 -5.62 7.91 -3.00
CA SER A 685 -6.19 8.54 -1.80
C SER A 685 -6.22 10.08 -1.88
N SER A 686 -5.51 10.70 -2.82
CA SER A 686 -5.53 12.16 -3.05
C SER A 686 -6.50 12.56 -4.17
N VAL A 687 -6.53 11.84 -5.29
CA VAL A 687 -7.38 12.18 -6.45
C VAL A 687 -8.83 11.73 -6.29
N ALA A 688 -9.06 10.62 -5.59
CA ALA A 688 -10.39 10.06 -5.34
C ALA A 688 -10.51 9.56 -3.88
N PRO A 689 -10.41 10.44 -2.88
CA PRO A 689 -10.42 10.07 -1.46
C PRO A 689 -11.69 9.33 -1.03
N ALA A 690 -12.83 9.58 -1.70
CA ALA A 690 -14.09 8.92 -1.40
C ALA A 690 -14.12 7.43 -1.79
N VAL A 691 -13.26 6.99 -2.71
CA VAL A 691 -13.20 5.59 -3.19
C VAL A 691 -11.92 4.90 -2.74
N PHE A 692 -10.78 5.58 -2.84
CA PHE A 692 -9.45 5.03 -2.54
C PHE A 692 -8.83 5.57 -1.25
N GLY A 693 -9.54 6.43 -0.52
CA GLY A 693 -9.15 6.87 0.82
C GLY A 693 -9.90 6.12 1.90
N SER A 694 -9.50 6.33 3.15
CA SER A 694 -10.25 5.85 4.30
C SER A 694 -11.05 6.91 5.03
N GLY A 695 -11.29 8.07 4.41
CA GLY A 695 -12.04 9.15 5.04
C GLY A 695 -11.30 9.81 6.20
N ASN A 696 -12.06 10.42 7.11
CA ASN A 696 -11.55 11.18 8.24
C ASN A 696 -11.15 10.27 9.41
N LYS A 697 -9.85 10.25 9.72
CA LYS A 697 -9.26 9.45 10.81
C LYS A 697 -9.90 9.67 12.18
N LEU A 698 -10.44 10.86 12.44
CA LEU A 698 -11.11 11.18 13.72
C LEU A 698 -12.42 10.41 13.92
N LEU A 699 -13.00 9.90 12.84
CA LEU A 699 -14.29 9.20 12.85
C LEU A 699 -14.12 7.67 12.70
N HIS A 700 -12.89 7.17 12.73
CA HIS A 700 -12.62 5.76 12.45
C HIS A 700 -13.06 4.86 13.59
N ASN A 701 -13.87 3.85 13.25
CA ASN A 701 -14.17 2.71 14.10
C ASN A 701 -13.52 1.46 13.49
N ALA A 702 -12.69 0.76 14.25
CA ALA A 702 -12.08 -0.50 13.82
C ALA A 702 -13.14 -1.60 13.70
N VAL A 703 -13.09 -2.38 12.63
CA VAL A 703 -13.99 -3.51 12.40
C VAL A 703 -13.20 -4.78 12.12
N GLY A 704 -13.47 -5.81 12.91
CA GLY A 704 -12.92 -7.15 12.77
C GLY A 704 -11.39 -7.24 12.84
N GLY A 705 -10.67 -6.19 13.27
CA GLY A 705 -9.21 -6.09 13.09
C GLY A 705 -8.75 -5.94 11.64
N ILE A 706 -9.67 -5.75 10.69
CA ILE A 706 -9.42 -5.78 9.25
C ILE A 706 -9.23 -4.38 8.69
N GLY A 707 -10.18 -3.48 8.98
CA GLY A 707 -10.21 -2.14 8.42
C GLY A 707 -11.02 -1.19 9.29
N VAL A 708 -11.46 -0.08 8.69
CA VAL A 708 -12.19 0.96 9.43
C VAL A 708 -13.51 1.32 8.75
N LEU A 709 -14.50 1.67 9.57
CA LEU A 709 -15.68 2.44 9.15
C LEU A 709 -15.45 3.90 9.47
N GLU A 710 -15.99 4.80 8.65
CA GLU A 710 -16.03 6.23 8.93
C GLU A 710 -17.39 6.59 9.54
N GLY A 711 -17.46 6.68 10.86
CA GLY A 711 -18.71 6.84 11.61
C GLY A 711 -19.31 5.50 12.03
N ASN A 712 -20.64 5.45 12.17
CA ASN A 712 -21.36 4.35 12.83
C ASN A 712 -21.74 3.18 11.90
N GLY A 713 -21.47 3.28 10.59
CA GLY A 713 -21.91 2.32 9.57
C GLY A 713 -21.27 2.59 8.21
N GLY A 714 -21.84 1.99 7.17
CA GLY A 714 -21.38 2.12 5.80
C GLY A 714 -20.36 1.06 5.36
N VAL A 715 -19.70 1.34 4.24
CA VAL A 715 -18.73 0.43 3.63
C VAL A 715 -17.39 0.44 4.36
N LEU A 716 -16.74 -0.72 4.45
CA LEU A 716 -15.36 -0.82 4.94
C LEU A 716 -14.44 0.04 4.08
N ARG A 717 -13.54 0.76 4.73
CA ARG A 717 -12.59 1.66 4.08
C ARG A 717 -11.16 1.10 4.16
N GLY A 718 -10.53 0.86 3.01
CA GLY A 718 -9.19 0.24 2.92
C GLY A 718 -8.01 1.16 2.61
N GLY A 719 -8.26 2.40 2.19
CA GLY A 719 -7.21 3.33 1.75
C GLY A 719 -6.50 4.08 2.89
N LEU A 720 -5.81 5.18 2.54
CA LEU A 720 -5.18 6.05 3.52
C LEU A 720 -6.16 7.11 4.06
N PRO A 721 -6.07 7.49 5.35
CA PRO A 721 -6.92 8.54 5.89
C PRO A 721 -6.56 9.90 5.29
N TRP A 722 -7.54 10.81 5.26
CA TRP A 722 -7.34 12.18 4.76
C TRP A 722 -6.19 12.90 5.48
N GLN A 723 -6.02 12.63 6.78
CA GLN A 723 -4.93 13.17 7.60
C GLN A 723 -3.53 12.70 7.17
N SER A 724 -3.40 11.63 6.37
CA SER A 724 -2.11 11.18 5.84
C SER A 724 -1.70 11.91 4.56
N VAL A 725 -2.63 12.54 3.86
CA VAL A 725 -2.38 13.21 2.57
C VAL A 725 -2.66 14.71 2.60
N HIS A 726 -3.34 15.22 3.63
CA HIS A 726 -3.82 16.59 3.73
C HIS A 726 -3.60 17.21 5.12
N ASP A 727 -3.15 18.47 5.16
CA ASP A 727 -2.84 19.20 6.41
C ASP A 727 -4.06 19.91 7.03
N GLY A 728 -5.13 20.05 6.27
CA GLY A 728 -6.35 20.77 6.65
C GLY A 728 -6.64 21.97 5.75
N ALA A 729 -5.63 22.49 5.05
CA ALA A 729 -5.74 23.57 4.08
C ALA A 729 -5.35 23.13 2.66
N ARG A 730 -4.31 22.29 2.53
CA ARG A 730 -3.80 21.81 1.25
C ARG A 730 -3.35 20.36 1.31
N LEU A 731 -3.25 19.75 0.13
CA LEU A 731 -2.60 18.46 -0.04
C LEU A 731 -1.11 18.57 0.27
N VAL A 732 -0.61 17.60 1.03
CA VAL A 732 0.81 17.42 1.34
C VAL A 732 1.44 16.40 0.40
N HIS A 733 0.68 15.41 -0.06
CA HIS A 733 1.08 14.58 -1.18
C HIS A 733 0.78 15.30 -2.49
N ASP A 734 1.81 15.49 -3.34
CA ASP A 734 1.59 15.85 -4.74
C ASP A 734 1.16 14.58 -5.48
N PRO A 735 -0.08 14.49 -6.00
CA PRO A 735 -0.55 13.33 -6.76
C PRO A 735 0.17 13.25 -8.11
N LEU A 736 1.38 12.71 -8.09
CA LEU A 736 2.22 12.44 -9.25
C LEU A 736 2.43 10.93 -9.36
N ARG A 737 2.37 10.40 -10.58
CA ARG A 737 2.82 9.01 -10.84
C ARG A 737 4.34 8.95 -10.75
N LEU A 738 4.85 7.91 -10.08
CA LEU A 738 6.27 7.79 -9.72
C LEU A 738 7.19 7.85 -10.94
N THR A 739 8.26 8.64 -10.83
CA THR A 739 9.37 8.62 -11.80
C THR A 739 10.49 7.71 -11.30
N VAL A 740 10.76 6.64 -12.04
CA VAL A 740 11.88 5.72 -11.82
C VAL A 740 13.08 6.22 -12.62
N ILE A 741 14.22 6.38 -11.96
CA ILE A 741 15.48 6.84 -12.57
C ILE A 741 16.53 5.76 -12.30
N VAL A 742 17.10 5.19 -13.37
CA VAL A 742 18.13 4.14 -13.26
C VAL A 742 19.42 4.56 -13.96
N GLU A 743 20.59 4.28 -13.38
CA GLU A 743 21.87 4.37 -14.09
C GLU A 743 22.23 2.98 -14.65
N ALA A 744 21.90 2.76 -15.91
CA ALA A 744 22.20 1.53 -16.67
C ALA A 744 22.12 1.79 -18.18
N PRO A 745 22.73 0.97 -19.04
CA PRO A 745 22.47 1.00 -20.47
C PRO A 745 20.98 0.76 -20.77
N THR A 746 20.43 1.45 -21.78
CA THR A 746 19.02 1.29 -22.17
C THR A 746 18.70 -0.13 -22.63
N GLU A 747 19.66 -0.79 -23.28
CA GLU A 747 19.54 -2.17 -23.75
C GLU A 747 19.33 -3.14 -22.57
N ALA A 748 20.06 -2.95 -21.46
CA ALA A 748 19.91 -3.78 -20.27
C ALA A 748 18.52 -3.58 -19.61
N VAL A 749 17.99 -2.36 -19.65
CA VAL A 749 16.64 -2.06 -19.17
C VAL A 749 15.59 -2.71 -20.08
N ASP A 750 15.75 -2.59 -21.40
CA ASP A 750 14.85 -3.19 -22.39
C ASP A 750 14.80 -4.72 -22.25
N ASP A 751 15.94 -5.37 -22.04
CA ASP A 751 16.04 -6.81 -21.81
C ASP A 751 15.22 -7.26 -20.59
N VAL A 752 15.25 -6.49 -19.51
CA VAL A 752 14.41 -6.77 -18.32
C VAL A 752 12.93 -6.56 -18.64
N LEU A 753 12.56 -5.43 -19.26
CA LEU A 753 11.16 -5.14 -19.58
C LEU A 753 10.58 -6.15 -20.58
N ALA A 754 11.39 -6.69 -21.50
CA ALA A 754 10.98 -7.72 -22.43
C ALA A 754 10.67 -9.07 -21.74
N ARG A 755 11.34 -9.38 -20.62
CA ARG A 755 11.07 -10.59 -19.82
C ARG A 755 9.85 -10.46 -18.92
N HIS A 756 9.47 -9.24 -18.52
CA HIS A 756 8.44 -8.99 -17.51
C HIS A 756 7.31 -8.10 -18.05
N GLU A 757 6.34 -8.72 -18.75
CA GLU A 757 5.23 -8.02 -19.39
C GLU A 757 4.44 -7.12 -18.42
N ASP A 758 4.15 -7.60 -17.21
CA ASP A 758 3.37 -6.82 -16.23
C ASP A 758 4.15 -5.61 -15.69
N VAL A 759 5.48 -5.71 -15.57
CA VAL A 759 6.33 -4.55 -15.20
C VAL A 759 6.40 -3.58 -16.37
N ARG A 760 6.59 -4.08 -17.59
CA ARG A 760 6.58 -3.27 -18.80
C ARG A 760 5.26 -2.52 -18.98
N ALA A 761 4.11 -3.15 -18.70
CA ALA A 761 2.80 -2.51 -18.79
C ALA A 761 2.68 -1.27 -17.90
N LEU A 762 3.34 -1.25 -16.73
CA LEU A 762 3.37 -0.06 -15.87
C LEU A 762 4.03 1.15 -16.56
N PHE A 763 5.04 0.92 -17.40
CA PHE A 763 5.73 1.97 -18.15
C PHE A 763 5.06 2.27 -19.49
N ASP A 764 4.66 1.25 -20.26
CA ASP A 764 3.98 1.40 -21.56
C ASP A 764 2.66 2.19 -21.43
N HIS A 765 1.95 2.05 -20.31
CA HIS A 765 0.72 2.79 -20.03
C HIS A 765 0.92 3.98 -19.08
N ARG A 766 2.19 4.30 -18.75
CA ARG A 766 2.61 5.44 -17.93
C ARG A 766 2.01 5.46 -16.53
N TRP A 767 1.71 4.32 -15.93
CA TRP A 767 1.46 4.23 -14.49
C TRP A 767 2.72 4.56 -13.68
N LEU A 768 3.89 4.36 -14.30
CA LEU A 768 5.19 4.84 -13.88
C LEU A 768 5.90 5.48 -15.06
N HIS A 769 6.83 6.39 -14.77
CA HIS A 769 7.74 6.97 -15.76
C HIS A 769 9.14 6.38 -15.58
N LEU A 770 9.88 6.18 -16.66
CA LEU A 770 11.24 5.63 -16.61
C LEU A 770 12.23 6.55 -17.32
N LEU A 771 13.26 6.96 -16.59
CA LEU A 771 14.37 7.78 -17.06
C LEU A 771 15.69 7.05 -16.85
N VAL A 772 16.64 7.26 -17.74
CA VAL A 772 17.98 6.66 -17.66
C VAL A 772 19.06 7.72 -17.53
N ILE A 773 19.96 7.51 -16.58
CA ILE A 773 21.20 8.27 -16.39
C ILE A 773 22.30 7.67 -17.28
N ASP A 774 22.97 8.51 -18.07
CA ASP A 774 24.13 8.12 -18.88
C ASP A 774 25.43 8.01 -18.06
N GLU A 775 26.50 7.57 -18.70
CA GLU A 775 27.82 7.45 -18.04
C GLU A 775 28.37 8.76 -17.50
N ARG A 776 27.93 9.91 -18.05
CA ARG A 776 28.31 11.25 -17.61
C ARG A 776 27.53 11.67 -16.36
N GLY A 777 26.62 10.83 -15.87
CA GLY A 777 25.80 11.10 -14.69
C GLY A 777 24.63 12.03 -14.97
N ARG A 778 24.21 12.17 -16.24
CA ARG A 778 23.07 13.00 -16.63
C ARG A 778 21.91 12.12 -17.07
N ILE A 779 20.71 12.48 -16.63
CA ILE A 779 19.49 11.96 -17.27
C ILE A 779 19.57 12.27 -18.77
N ALA A 780 19.55 11.22 -19.60
CA ALA A 780 19.79 11.32 -21.04
C ALA A 780 18.65 10.73 -21.88
N TRP A 781 17.86 9.83 -21.30
CA TRP A 781 16.78 9.14 -22.00
C TRP A 781 15.51 9.07 -21.15
N ARG A 782 14.38 9.14 -21.84
CA ARG A 782 13.03 8.88 -21.32
C ARG A 782 12.43 7.72 -22.08
N TYR A 783 11.90 6.75 -21.37
CA TYR A 783 11.12 5.66 -21.97
C TYR A 783 9.78 6.22 -22.47
N ALA A 784 9.41 5.90 -23.72
CA ALA A 784 8.15 6.34 -24.30
C ALA A 784 7.06 5.27 -24.13
N ASP A 785 7.18 4.20 -24.92
CA ASP A 785 6.40 2.96 -24.86
C ASP A 785 7.07 1.93 -25.80
N GLY A 786 6.68 0.66 -25.70
CA GLY A 786 7.01 -0.29 -26.75
C GLY A 786 8.50 -0.64 -26.86
N LEU A 787 9.28 -0.51 -25.78
CA LEU A 787 10.75 -0.59 -25.78
C LEU A 787 11.42 0.50 -26.63
N THR A 788 10.84 1.69 -26.66
CA THR A 788 11.39 2.85 -27.37
C THR A 788 11.79 3.97 -26.41
N TRP A 789 12.88 4.64 -26.75
CA TRP A 789 13.49 5.70 -25.95
C TRP A 789 13.53 7.02 -26.71
N GLN A 790 13.26 8.10 -26.00
CA GLN A 790 13.40 9.47 -26.49
C GLN A 790 14.54 10.14 -25.74
N ARG A 791 15.25 11.05 -26.41
CA ARG A 791 16.25 11.89 -25.74
C ARG A 791 15.56 12.74 -24.68
N PHE A 792 16.15 12.78 -23.50
CA PHE A 792 15.71 13.70 -22.45
C PHE A 792 16.28 15.09 -22.77
N GLU A 793 15.41 16.02 -23.12
CA GLU A 793 15.75 17.42 -23.33
C GLU A 793 15.43 18.20 -22.05
N ASP A 794 16.32 19.08 -21.62
CA ASP A 794 16.20 19.81 -20.34
C ASP A 794 15.11 20.92 -20.35
N GLY A 795 14.33 20.99 -21.43
CA GLY A 795 13.28 21.99 -21.65
C GLY A 795 13.72 23.13 -22.55
#